data_AF-A0A8H7P6J4-F1
#
_entry.id   AF-A0A8H7P6J4-F1
#
_cell.length_a   1.000
_cell.length_b   1.000
_cell.length_c   1.000
_cell.angle_alpha   90.00
_cell.angle_beta   90.00
_cell.angle_gamma   90.00
#
_symmetry.space_group_name_H-M   'P 1'
#
loop_
_entity.id
_entity.type
_entity.pdbx_description
1 polymer ?
#
loop_
_entity_poly.entity_id
_entity_poly.type
_entity_poly.pdbx_seq_one_letter_code
_entity_poly.pdbx_strand_id
1 'polypeptide(L)'
;MLPKLHAENIRRVLTHTNHTSHHFSHPNLQCKPVVYRETSPRTPSVFSRSQNGTGKTGSLRGSSSLNPVIILRIALRAKVSFFKFSRHLPLGVYSFQIGRRIIKRPSSTLKTSPMAALPTSEPAAELEKLSISKHGSEKDSELIDELLALSKKNPKLVRSTEYTAPADPNINVRSWKMNEFKYYDVPSPFPTLARGLFTQDVQTNDRVKHRIVARGYDKFFNIGEVPWTTWASLESHTGAPYILTLKSNGCIIFIAALTPDKLLITSKHALGPSNNAEYKSHAQFGERWLRKHLLDAGKTEEQLAATLWEKNWTAVAELCDDSFEEHVLPYGPEKTGLHLHGLNECTRQFKTMDQPVVNAFAKEWGFIQTLSTVLDTVPQVREFTEAIGRTGKWNGEALEGFVVRTRVVDPPTKGGQPAAASPYRAGSSFFFKVKFDEPYMMYRDWREVTKTLLSKGPSMGNVPKNKLRRPETRVYINWVIDEIKRDREQFATYTHGKGIIATRERFLNWLQSEEGNKAVKRQDKLPTEKGLIREGEKFGKTIIVPVAVPGVGKTSVAVALSHLFGFGHIQSDDIKAKKPAPIFIKNVVNALKTNDVVIADKNNHLIQHRQQLREAVRTFKPPVRLMALNWSFDQPLSTIHRICGDRVLQRGENHQSLHGDPLAKSHEDVIWQFMNNAEELADEEVDVAVEMDWEETLEDALTRAVDACVRILGMPRPDQEKVGEALAIARGYAPSTKANKADSAKAKKQAVRYYAILAEVDLQDVLGKRFAEAGVPRDGKAFWENLKAQKRIAPRPHITLVHQKALPGETALWERCKELHLHSNPPLFSFRLSNLVWNDRVMAATVSDFAISTDGSHQDAKGLDLVLKLPFEVQNRLHVTVGTRDGVPPVEAKALVESWKKNKHISGVGSLELDNVWVKGSDDGSGVVPAPAGEAPEPAPITDQEVGEYREQDRFLPIANVSRIMKAAVPGTAKISKEAKECVQECVSEFISFITSEAAEKCQMEKRKTIGGEDILYGMVTLGFENYAETLKIHLAKLRQHQTSAGNDKPRGGEASGNATATEDQ
;
A
#
# COMPACT_ATOMS: atom_id res chain seq x y z
N MET A 1 24.38 -47.31 34.91
CA MET A 1 24.72 -48.58 34.23
C MET A 1 24.76 -48.24 32.73
N LEU A 2 25.93 -48.25 32.08
CA LEU A 2 26.69 -49.40 31.53
C LEU A 2 26.22 -49.78 30.10
N PRO A 3 27.11 -50.23 29.17
CA PRO A 3 28.51 -49.78 29.00
C PRO A 3 29.11 -49.92 27.57
N LYS A 4 30.43 -49.66 27.45
CA LYS A 4 31.42 -50.19 26.45
C LYS A 4 31.28 -49.75 24.98
N LEU A 5 32.29 -49.78 24.09
CA LEU A 5 33.78 -49.68 24.05
C LEU A 5 34.12 -49.30 22.56
N HIS A 6 35.31 -48.95 22.06
CA HIS A 6 36.73 -49.02 22.50
C HIS A 6 37.52 -47.84 21.83
N ALA A 7 38.66 -47.37 22.35
CA ALA A 7 40.05 -47.64 21.87
C ALA A 7 40.36 -47.25 20.39
N GLU A 8 41.53 -46.67 20.02
CA GLU A 8 42.76 -46.27 20.73
C GLU A 8 43.61 -45.29 19.85
N ASN A 9 44.20 -44.19 20.37
CA ASN A 9 45.57 -43.94 20.90
C ASN A 9 46.66 -43.45 19.91
N ILE A 10 47.81 -42.98 20.47
CA ILE A 10 49.05 -42.45 19.82
C ILE A 10 48.91 -40.99 19.28
N ARG A 11 49.57 -39.90 19.75
CA ARG A 11 50.63 -39.55 20.75
C ARG A 11 52.05 -39.26 20.16
N ARG A 12 52.66 -38.13 20.60
CA ARG A 12 54.06 -37.61 20.43
C ARG A 12 54.43 -36.80 19.14
N VAL A 13 55.40 -35.86 19.11
CA VAL A 13 55.92 -34.87 20.13
C VAL A 13 56.90 -33.80 19.54
N LEU A 14 57.00 -32.60 20.17
CA LEU A 14 58.09 -31.57 20.25
C LEU A 14 58.72 -30.81 19.03
N THR A 15 58.86 -29.47 19.20
CA THR A 15 60.03 -28.57 18.86
C THR A 15 60.41 -28.23 17.39
N HIS A 16 61.13 -27.14 17.02
CA HIS A 16 61.75 -25.97 17.71
C HIS A 16 62.04 -24.77 16.73
N THR A 17 62.05 -23.49 17.21
CA THR A 17 62.86 -22.30 16.75
C THR A 17 62.83 -21.80 15.27
N ASN A 18 63.21 -20.56 14.87
CA ASN A 18 63.38 -19.22 15.48
C ASN A 18 63.52 -18.11 14.38
N HIS A 19 63.33 -16.83 14.75
CA HIS A 19 63.92 -15.59 14.13
C HIS A 19 63.55 -15.24 12.65
N THR A 20 63.69 -13.99 12.11
CA THR A 20 64.12 -12.63 12.58
C THR A 20 63.38 -11.58 11.71
N SER A 21 62.61 -10.61 12.26
CA SER A 21 62.95 -9.20 12.59
C SER A 21 63.32 -8.22 11.45
N HIS A 22 62.66 -7.04 11.37
CA HIS A 22 63.30 -5.72 11.12
C HIS A 22 62.38 -4.52 11.47
N HIS A 23 63.01 -3.39 11.85
CA HIS A 23 62.42 -2.09 12.30
C HIS A 23 61.86 -1.23 11.12
N PHE A 24 61.13 -0.10 11.28
CA PHE A 24 61.32 1.16 12.05
C PHE A 24 59.99 1.97 12.13
N SER A 25 59.71 3.01 12.95
CA SER A 25 60.35 3.65 14.14
C SER A 25 59.36 4.63 14.87
N HIS A 26 59.85 5.74 15.44
CA HIS A 26 59.19 6.83 16.23
C HIS A 26 59.92 8.18 15.89
N PRO A 27 59.57 9.43 16.36
CA PRO A 27 59.03 9.78 17.70
C PRO A 27 58.15 11.08 17.91
N ASN A 28 57.65 11.20 19.16
CA ASN A 28 57.44 12.38 20.05
C ASN A 28 57.06 13.81 19.56
N LEU A 29 56.09 14.42 20.29
CA LEU A 29 56.30 15.70 21.01
C LEU A 29 55.25 15.92 22.14
N GLN A 30 55.50 16.87 23.05
CA GLN A 30 54.74 17.12 24.31
C GLN A 30 54.20 18.57 24.41
N CYS A 31 53.18 18.81 25.26
CA CYS A 31 53.14 19.95 26.21
C CYS A 31 51.94 19.88 27.21
N LYS A 32 51.92 20.78 28.21
CA LYS A 32 51.00 20.82 29.39
C LYS A 32 50.33 22.21 29.61
N PRO A 33 49.32 22.36 30.50
CA PRO A 33 48.41 23.53 30.56
C PRO A 33 48.68 24.57 31.68
N VAL A 34 48.06 25.77 31.57
CA VAL A 34 47.98 26.91 32.54
C VAL A 34 46.90 27.94 32.06
N VAL A 35 46.21 28.82 32.83
CA VAL A 35 45.62 28.78 34.20
C VAL A 35 44.75 30.05 34.48
N TYR A 36 43.49 29.91 35.00
CA TYR A 36 42.61 30.94 35.64
C TYR A 36 42.15 32.16 34.76
N ARG A 37 41.19 33.06 35.13
CA ARG A 37 40.55 33.42 36.42
C ARG A 37 39.09 33.97 36.34
N GLU A 38 38.45 34.05 37.51
CA GLU A 38 37.13 34.58 37.95
C GLU A 38 36.70 35.96 37.38
N THR A 39 35.41 36.36 37.32
CA THR A 39 34.55 36.76 38.47
C THR A 39 33.07 37.00 38.09
N SER A 40 32.17 37.06 39.09
CA SER A 40 30.76 37.49 39.01
C SER A 40 30.51 38.72 39.92
N PRO A 41 29.46 39.54 39.70
CA PRO A 41 28.55 39.78 40.85
C PRO A 41 27.05 40.08 40.55
N ARG A 42 26.19 39.43 41.36
CA ARG A 42 25.04 39.99 42.15
C ARG A 42 23.79 40.59 41.46
N THR A 43 22.62 40.07 41.87
CA THR A 43 21.31 40.75 41.93
C THR A 43 21.19 41.68 43.16
N PRO A 44 20.37 42.75 43.11
CA PRO A 44 19.08 42.80 43.86
C PRO A 44 18.00 43.68 43.13
N SER A 45 16.71 43.85 43.46
CA SER A 45 15.64 43.24 44.29
C SER A 45 14.44 44.24 44.36
N VAL A 46 13.28 43.87 44.94
CA VAL A 46 12.32 44.74 45.69
C VAL A 46 11.14 45.50 44.98
N PHE A 47 9.91 44.99 45.22
CA PHE A 47 8.61 45.63 45.59
C PHE A 47 7.75 46.57 44.69
N SER A 48 6.44 46.23 44.68
CA SER A 48 5.24 47.10 44.94
C SER A 48 4.65 48.05 43.84
N ARG A 49 3.38 48.53 43.89
CA ARG A 49 2.07 48.01 44.43
C ARG A 49 0.88 48.96 44.06
N SER A 50 -0.19 48.42 43.46
CA SER A 50 -1.62 48.87 43.50
C SER A 50 -2.19 50.06 42.70
N GLN A 51 -3.52 49.96 42.51
CA GLN A 51 -4.59 50.98 42.35
C GLN A 51 -5.12 51.44 40.97
N ASN A 52 -6.37 51.01 40.71
CA ASN A 52 -7.59 51.82 40.44
C ASN A 52 -7.60 52.91 39.33
N GLY A 53 -8.61 52.86 38.45
CA GLY A 53 -8.95 53.97 37.54
C GLY A 53 -10.11 53.67 36.58
N THR A 54 -11.25 54.33 36.78
CA THR A 54 -12.49 54.25 35.99
C THR A 54 -12.43 54.99 34.65
N GLY A 55 -13.20 54.55 33.64
CA GLY A 55 -13.47 55.36 32.44
C GLY A 55 -14.30 54.65 31.36
N LYS A 56 -15.34 55.31 30.83
CA LYS A 56 -16.13 54.87 29.66
C LYS A 56 -15.83 55.77 28.46
N THR A 57 -15.63 55.17 27.29
CA THR A 57 -16.09 55.62 25.96
C THR A 57 -15.89 54.45 25.00
N GLY A 58 -16.52 54.47 23.83
CA GLY A 58 -16.32 53.43 22.81
C GLY A 58 -16.35 53.99 21.40
N SER A 59 -15.65 53.32 20.47
CA SER A 59 -15.95 53.27 19.03
C SER A 59 -14.99 52.30 18.31
N LEU A 60 -15.41 51.83 17.12
CA LEU A 60 -14.59 51.28 16.03
C LEU A 60 -13.43 50.31 16.37
N ARG A 61 -13.70 49.00 16.29
CA ARG A 61 -12.65 47.97 16.14
C ARG A 61 -12.16 47.90 14.68
N GLY A 62 -10.84 47.90 14.48
CA GLY A 62 -10.24 47.79 13.15
C GLY A 62 -8.72 47.55 13.17
N SER A 63 -8.26 46.49 13.86
CA SER A 63 -6.83 46.21 14.06
C SER A 63 -6.43 44.83 13.51
N SER A 64 -5.55 44.82 12.50
CA SER A 64 -4.84 43.61 12.02
C SER A 64 -3.69 43.22 12.97
N SER A 65 -3.40 41.92 13.08
CA SER A 65 -2.27 41.41 13.86
C SER A 65 -0.93 41.56 13.12
N LEU A 66 0.16 41.55 13.88
CA LEU A 66 1.52 41.80 13.41
C LEU A 66 2.45 40.69 13.93
N ASN A 67 2.93 39.85 13.02
CA ASN A 67 3.67 38.61 13.32
C ASN A 67 5.08 38.90 13.89
N PRO A 68 5.59 38.14 14.90
CA PRO A 68 6.89 38.41 15.53
C PRO A 68 8.10 38.30 14.60
N VAL A 69 8.00 37.53 13.50
CA VAL A 69 9.02 37.49 12.44
C VAL A 69 9.21 38.87 11.78
N ILE A 70 8.18 39.73 11.82
CA ILE A 70 8.25 41.11 11.34
C ILE A 70 8.99 42.00 12.35
N ILE A 71 8.82 41.79 13.66
CA ILE A 71 9.61 42.45 14.72
C ILE A 71 11.10 42.10 14.55
N LEU A 72 11.40 40.82 14.31
CA LEU A 72 12.76 40.34 14.02
C LEU A 72 13.34 40.97 12.73
N ARG A 73 12.52 41.13 11.68
CA ARG A 73 12.91 41.82 10.42
C ARG A 73 13.05 43.34 10.56
N ILE A 74 12.37 43.94 11.54
CA ILE A 74 12.44 45.35 11.90
C ILE A 74 13.79 45.59 12.60
N ALA A 75 14.07 44.88 13.69
CA ALA A 75 15.35 44.97 14.40
C ALA A 75 16.57 44.72 13.49
N LEU A 76 16.52 43.69 12.63
CA LEU A 76 17.62 43.34 11.71
C LEU A 76 17.75 44.24 10.45
N ARG A 77 17.00 45.35 10.32
CA ARG A 77 17.09 46.25 9.13
C ARG A 77 17.57 47.67 9.40
N ALA A 78 17.76 48.06 10.66
CA ALA A 78 18.47 49.28 11.01
C ALA A 78 19.86 48.87 11.55
N LYS A 79 20.98 49.00 10.81
CA LYS A 79 21.20 49.73 9.55
C LYS A 79 22.12 48.97 8.60
N VAL A 80 21.83 49.09 7.30
CA VAL A 80 22.90 49.34 6.31
C VAL A 80 22.71 50.76 5.77
N SER A 81 23.18 51.73 6.56
CA SER A 81 23.52 53.08 6.07
C SER A 81 25.03 53.16 5.76
N PHE A 82 25.63 52.03 5.38
CA PHE A 82 26.95 51.96 4.79
C PHE A 82 26.79 51.58 3.31
N PHE A 83 26.98 52.58 2.45
CA PHE A 83 26.96 52.52 0.99
C PHE A 83 25.62 52.29 0.25
N LYS A 84 25.04 53.46 -0.11
CA LYS A 84 24.56 53.81 -1.46
C LYS A 84 23.19 53.30 -1.98
N PHE A 85 22.26 54.26 -2.10
CA PHE A 85 21.39 54.46 -3.28
C PHE A 85 22.21 54.25 -4.60
N SER A 86 21.66 53.79 -5.73
CA SER A 86 20.40 54.23 -6.34
C SER A 86 19.86 53.24 -7.41
N ARG A 87 18.61 53.46 -7.84
CA ARG A 87 17.91 52.83 -9.00
C ARG A 87 17.01 53.88 -9.64
N HIS A 88 16.95 53.97 -10.98
CA HIS A 88 15.95 54.66 -11.82
C HIS A 88 16.09 54.09 -13.26
N LEU A 89 15.13 54.02 -14.21
CA LEU A 89 13.67 54.29 -14.32
C LEU A 89 13.07 53.40 -15.47
N PRO A 90 11.73 53.36 -15.74
CA PRO A 90 11.06 52.46 -16.71
C PRO A 90 10.41 53.15 -17.94
N LEU A 91 9.68 52.38 -18.79
CA LEU A 91 8.55 52.68 -19.75
C LEU A 91 8.62 51.72 -20.98
N GLY A 92 7.58 51.39 -21.78
CA GLY A 92 6.11 51.61 -21.72
C GLY A 92 5.33 51.16 -23.00
N VAL A 93 4.00 50.92 -22.87
CA VAL A 93 2.86 51.07 -23.85
C VAL A 93 2.89 50.51 -25.30
N TYR A 94 1.85 49.73 -25.74
CA TYR A 94 0.90 50.00 -26.88
C TYR A 94 -0.02 48.81 -27.29
N SER A 95 -0.87 48.98 -28.34
CA SER A 95 -2.14 48.26 -28.65
C SER A 95 -2.34 47.99 -30.16
N PHE A 96 -3.25 47.08 -30.58
CA PHE A 96 -4.24 47.28 -31.69
C PHE A 96 -5.27 46.10 -31.86
N GLN A 97 -6.16 46.13 -32.88
CA GLN A 97 -7.45 45.41 -32.98
C GLN A 97 -7.82 45.00 -34.44
N ILE A 98 -9.05 44.48 -34.70
CA ILE A 98 -9.73 44.13 -36.00
C ILE A 98 -9.58 42.63 -36.39
N GLY A 99 -10.56 41.88 -36.96
CA GLY A 99 -11.96 42.15 -37.40
C GLY A 99 -12.77 40.87 -37.78
N ARG A 100 -14.00 40.98 -38.33
CA ARG A 100 -14.95 39.87 -38.67
C ARG A 100 -15.41 39.87 -40.15
N ARG A 101 -15.76 38.70 -40.75
CA ARG A 101 -17.05 38.45 -41.49
C ARG A 101 -17.26 37.00 -42.01
N ILE A 102 -18.37 36.75 -42.75
CA ILE A 102 -19.08 35.46 -42.99
C ILE A 102 -19.54 35.32 -44.46
N ILE A 103 -19.55 34.12 -45.07
CA ILE A 103 -20.31 33.73 -46.31
C ILE A 103 -20.86 32.28 -46.18
N LYS A 104 -21.86 31.85 -46.98
CA LYS A 104 -22.53 30.52 -46.96
C LYS A 104 -22.62 29.82 -48.36
N ARG A 105 -22.33 28.50 -48.42
CA ARG A 105 -22.94 27.42 -49.29
C ARG A 105 -22.87 27.60 -50.85
N PRO A 106 -23.29 26.65 -51.74
CA PRO A 106 -23.96 25.33 -51.54
C PRO A 106 -23.46 24.09 -52.37
N SER A 107 -24.07 22.92 -52.09
CA SER A 107 -24.53 21.85 -53.02
C SER A 107 -23.59 20.99 -53.91
N SER A 108 -23.64 19.66 -53.70
CA SER A 108 -23.90 18.66 -54.77
C SER A 108 -24.43 17.33 -54.17
N THR A 109 -24.94 16.39 -54.99
CA THR A 109 -25.65 15.16 -54.58
C THR A 109 -25.39 13.97 -55.50
N LEU A 110 -25.50 12.72 -54.99
CA LEU A 110 -25.73 11.51 -55.78
C LEU A 110 -26.65 10.51 -55.03
N LYS A 111 -27.26 9.56 -55.75
CA LYS A 111 -28.28 8.60 -55.26
C LYS A 111 -28.07 7.20 -55.84
N THR A 112 -28.50 6.17 -55.10
CA THR A 112 -28.97 4.85 -55.61
C THR A 112 -30.18 4.38 -54.78
N SER A 113 -30.90 3.33 -55.21
CA SER A 113 -32.25 2.96 -54.72
C SER A 113 -32.34 1.49 -54.23
N PRO A 114 -33.39 1.10 -53.46
CA PRO A 114 -33.42 -0.16 -52.72
C PRO A 114 -34.12 -1.34 -53.45
N MET A 115 -34.08 -2.53 -52.84
CA MET A 115 -34.91 -3.70 -53.18
C MET A 115 -35.83 -4.12 -52.02
N ALA A 116 -36.79 -5.01 -52.34
CA ALA A 116 -38.01 -5.27 -51.57
C ALA A 116 -37.85 -6.16 -50.32
N ALA A 117 -38.90 -6.17 -49.49
CA ALA A 117 -39.07 -7.01 -48.32
C ALA A 117 -40.14 -8.10 -48.52
N LEU A 118 -40.10 -9.15 -47.70
CA LEU A 118 -41.12 -10.21 -47.58
C LEU A 118 -41.44 -10.47 -46.09
N PRO A 119 -42.61 -11.05 -45.74
CA PRO A 119 -43.22 -10.85 -44.42
C PRO A 119 -42.82 -11.88 -43.32
N THR A 120 -42.55 -11.32 -42.14
CA THR A 120 -42.88 -11.79 -40.76
C THR A 120 -43.14 -13.28 -40.48
N SER A 121 -42.32 -13.86 -39.59
CA SER A 121 -42.59 -15.13 -38.89
C SER A 121 -42.96 -14.89 -37.41
N GLU A 122 -44.20 -14.46 -37.15
CA GLU A 122 -44.71 -14.14 -35.79
C GLU A 122 -44.63 -15.27 -34.74
N PRO A 123 -44.81 -16.58 -35.05
CA PRO A 123 -44.82 -17.64 -34.03
C PRO A 123 -43.54 -17.73 -33.19
N ALA A 124 -42.38 -17.36 -33.76
CA ALA A 124 -41.11 -17.35 -33.03
C ALA A 124 -41.10 -16.30 -31.91
N ALA A 125 -41.64 -15.11 -32.18
CA ALA A 125 -41.64 -14.00 -31.23
C ALA A 125 -42.60 -14.21 -30.05
N GLU A 126 -43.67 -15.00 -30.22
CA GLU A 126 -44.53 -15.41 -29.10
C GLU A 126 -43.87 -16.49 -28.23
N LEU A 127 -43.22 -17.49 -28.84
CA LEU A 127 -42.43 -18.50 -28.12
C LEU A 127 -41.24 -17.87 -27.36
N GLU A 128 -40.59 -16.86 -27.95
CA GLU A 128 -39.53 -16.08 -27.30
C GLU A 128 -40.08 -15.30 -26.10
N LYS A 129 -41.20 -14.57 -26.24
CA LYS A 129 -41.86 -13.87 -25.12
C LYS A 129 -42.33 -14.81 -24.00
N LEU A 130 -42.91 -15.95 -24.36
CA LEU A 130 -43.37 -16.97 -23.41
C LEU A 130 -42.19 -17.61 -22.66
N SER A 131 -41.11 -17.96 -23.35
CA SER A 131 -39.91 -18.51 -22.71
C SER A 131 -39.18 -17.49 -21.84
N ILE A 132 -39.04 -16.23 -22.28
CA ILE A 132 -38.51 -15.12 -21.47
C ILE A 132 -39.26 -15.00 -20.13
N SER A 133 -40.59 -15.15 -20.13
CA SER A 133 -41.40 -15.05 -18.91
C SER A 133 -41.04 -16.09 -17.84
N LYS A 134 -40.47 -17.24 -18.24
CA LYS A 134 -40.11 -18.38 -17.38
C LYS A 134 -38.74 -18.23 -16.71
N HIS A 135 -37.87 -17.35 -17.23
CA HIS A 135 -36.45 -17.25 -16.86
C HIS A 135 -36.01 -15.87 -16.34
N GLY A 136 -36.96 -14.97 -16.04
CA GLY A 136 -36.68 -13.64 -15.48
C GLY A 136 -37.72 -13.23 -14.45
N SER A 137 -37.61 -13.73 -13.21
CA SER A 137 -38.52 -13.30 -12.14
C SER A 137 -38.23 -11.85 -11.73
N GLU A 138 -39.27 -11.17 -11.23
CA GLU A 138 -39.14 -9.78 -10.80
C GLU A 138 -38.08 -9.61 -9.70
N LYS A 139 -37.97 -10.59 -8.79
CA LYS A 139 -36.99 -10.64 -7.70
C LYS A 139 -35.56 -10.89 -8.15
N ASP A 140 -35.38 -11.50 -9.32
CA ASP A 140 -34.07 -11.63 -9.96
C ASP A 140 -33.67 -10.30 -10.59
N SER A 141 -34.60 -9.59 -11.25
CA SER A 141 -34.35 -8.25 -11.78
C SER A 141 -34.02 -7.26 -10.65
N GLU A 142 -34.78 -7.27 -9.55
CA GLU A 142 -34.53 -6.46 -8.34
C GLU A 142 -33.08 -6.61 -7.82
N LEU A 143 -32.51 -7.83 -7.84
CA LEU A 143 -31.10 -8.03 -7.46
C LEU A 143 -30.16 -7.27 -8.40
N ILE A 144 -30.44 -7.28 -9.71
CA ILE A 144 -29.60 -6.63 -10.70
C ILE A 144 -29.76 -5.11 -10.64
N ASP A 145 -30.96 -4.60 -10.35
CA ASP A 145 -31.21 -3.19 -10.03
C ASP A 145 -30.44 -2.73 -8.77
N GLU A 146 -30.44 -3.54 -7.70
CA GLU A 146 -29.62 -3.31 -6.51
C GLU A 146 -28.11 -3.29 -6.84
N LEU A 147 -27.63 -4.23 -7.67
CA LEU A 147 -26.24 -4.27 -8.13
C LEU A 147 -25.87 -3.12 -9.07
N LEU A 148 -26.78 -2.68 -9.95
CA LEU A 148 -26.61 -1.49 -10.81
C LEU A 148 -26.52 -0.23 -9.96
N ALA A 149 -27.40 -0.07 -8.96
CA ALA A 149 -27.35 1.04 -8.02
C ALA A 149 -26.05 1.04 -7.20
N LEU A 150 -25.63 -0.13 -6.69
CA LEU A 150 -24.39 -0.27 -5.91
C LEU A 150 -23.13 -0.02 -6.76
N SER A 151 -23.11 -0.50 -8.00
CA SER A 151 -22.01 -0.26 -8.94
C SER A 151 -21.90 1.22 -9.33
N LYS A 152 -23.03 1.88 -9.64
CA LYS A 152 -23.07 3.33 -9.90
C LYS A 152 -22.63 4.16 -8.68
N LYS A 153 -23.03 3.75 -7.47
CA LYS A 153 -22.70 4.43 -6.20
C LYS A 153 -21.27 4.19 -5.73
N ASN A 154 -20.71 3.00 -5.96
CA ASN A 154 -19.35 2.64 -5.57
C ASN A 154 -18.73 1.61 -6.55
N PRO A 155 -18.15 2.05 -7.68
CA PRO A 155 -17.56 1.17 -8.70
C PRO A 155 -16.38 0.30 -8.22
N LYS A 156 -15.82 0.60 -7.03
CA LYS A 156 -14.69 -0.11 -6.40
C LYS A 156 -15.16 -1.27 -5.50
N LEU A 157 -16.45 -1.29 -5.17
CA LEU A 157 -17.11 -2.33 -4.39
C LEU A 157 -17.75 -3.37 -5.33
N VAL A 158 -18.46 -2.92 -6.36
CA VAL A 158 -19.00 -3.74 -7.45
C VAL A 158 -18.65 -3.12 -8.80
N ARG A 159 -17.97 -3.88 -9.66
CA ARG A 159 -17.73 -3.51 -11.07
C ARG A 159 -18.60 -4.37 -11.99
N SER A 160 -19.37 -3.72 -12.85
CA SER A 160 -20.01 -4.34 -14.02
C SER A 160 -19.15 -4.16 -15.27
N THR A 161 -18.99 -5.20 -16.08
CA THR A 161 -18.37 -5.14 -17.42
C THR A 161 -19.29 -5.80 -18.43
N GLU A 162 -19.61 -5.12 -19.54
CA GLU A 162 -20.37 -5.71 -20.65
C GLU A 162 -19.44 -6.41 -21.64
N TYR A 163 -19.91 -7.51 -22.22
CA TYR A 163 -19.26 -8.31 -23.23
C TYR A 163 -20.27 -8.68 -24.31
N THR A 164 -19.91 -8.57 -25.58
CA THR A 164 -20.65 -9.19 -26.68
C THR A 164 -20.44 -10.70 -26.67
N ALA A 165 -21.51 -11.49 -26.81
CA ALA A 165 -21.43 -12.94 -26.67
C ALA A 165 -20.81 -13.62 -27.92
N PRO A 166 -19.81 -14.51 -27.78
CA PRO A 166 -19.18 -15.18 -28.93
C PRO A 166 -20.12 -16.01 -29.81
N ALA A 167 -21.15 -16.63 -29.21
CA ALA A 167 -22.14 -17.45 -29.93
C ALA A 167 -23.26 -16.62 -30.60
N ASP A 168 -23.45 -15.36 -30.16
CA ASP A 168 -24.34 -14.42 -30.84
C ASP A 168 -23.88 -12.97 -30.63
N PRO A 169 -23.22 -12.35 -31.63
CA PRO A 169 -22.74 -10.98 -31.54
C PRO A 169 -23.82 -9.90 -31.38
N ASN A 170 -25.11 -10.25 -31.48
CA ASN A 170 -26.21 -9.33 -31.22
C ASN A 170 -26.60 -9.30 -29.73
N ILE A 171 -26.14 -10.28 -28.92
CA ILE A 171 -26.47 -10.41 -27.51
C ILE A 171 -25.31 -9.90 -26.64
N ASN A 172 -25.58 -8.88 -25.84
CA ASN A 172 -24.65 -8.40 -24.82
C ASN A 172 -24.93 -9.05 -23.45
N VAL A 173 -23.86 -9.47 -22.77
CA VAL A 173 -23.88 -10.11 -21.45
C VAL A 173 -23.03 -9.30 -20.48
N ARG A 174 -23.62 -8.97 -19.34
CA ARG A 174 -23.04 -8.14 -18.27
C ARG A 174 -22.46 -9.02 -17.17
N SER A 175 -21.14 -9.01 -17.03
CA SER A 175 -20.39 -9.69 -15.95
C SER A 175 -20.31 -8.81 -14.71
N TRP A 176 -20.46 -9.44 -13.53
CA TRP A 176 -20.41 -8.78 -12.22
C TRP A 176 -19.19 -9.25 -11.41
N LYS A 177 -18.29 -8.31 -11.09
CA LYS A 177 -17.10 -8.52 -10.24
C LYS A 177 -17.20 -7.68 -8.95
N MET A 178 -17.65 -8.33 -7.88
CA MET A 178 -17.58 -7.84 -6.50
C MET A 178 -16.12 -7.83 -5.99
N ASN A 179 -15.83 -6.97 -5.02
CA ASN A 179 -14.54 -6.93 -4.32
C ASN A 179 -14.39 -8.12 -3.35
N GLU A 180 -13.39 -8.99 -3.56
CA GLU A 180 -13.23 -10.25 -2.81
C GLU A 180 -13.06 -10.06 -1.29
N PHE A 181 -12.41 -8.98 -0.84
CA PHE A 181 -12.21 -8.72 0.59
C PHE A 181 -13.51 -8.32 1.29
N LYS A 182 -14.47 -7.75 0.56
CA LYS A 182 -15.74 -7.26 1.11
C LYS A 182 -16.80 -8.35 1.29
N TYR A 183 -16.49 -9.60 0.94
CA TYR A 183 -17.29 -10.74 1.37
C TYR A 183 -17.06 -11.11 2.85
N TYR A 184 -15.94 -10.70 3.47
CA TYR A 184 -15.67 -10.96 4.90
C TYR A 184 -16.31 -9.91 5.85
N ASP A 185 -16.86 -8.80 5.32
CA ASP A 185 -17.65 -7.86 6.10
C ASP A 185 -18.95 -8.54 6.58
N VAL A 186 -19.36 -8.29 7.82
CA VAL A 186 -20.56 -8.89 8.42
C VAL A 186 -21.49 -7.79 8.96
N PRO A 187 -22.72 -7.62 8.42
CA PRO A 187 -23.24 -8.25 7.21
C PRO A 187 -22.46 -7.79 5.97
N SER A 188 -22.47 -8.62 4.91
CA SER A 188 -21.79 -8.25 3.67
C SER A 188 -22.51 -7.08 2.98
N PRO A 189 -21.79 -6.08 2.42
CA PRO A 189 -22.39 -4.94 1.73
C PRO A 189 -22.93 -5.28 0.33
N PHE A 190 -22.99 -6.56 -0.05
CA PHE A 190 -23.50 -7.03 -1.34
C PHE A 190 -24.92 -7.60 -1.20
N PRO A 191 -25.83 -7.35 -2.17
CA PRO A 191 -27.19 -7.90 -2.16
C PRO A 191 -27.28 -9.40 -2.52
N THR A 192 -26.14 -10.01 -2.85
CA THR A 192 -25.94 -11.45 -3.08
C THR A 192 -24.50 -11.83 -2.78
N LEU A 193 -24.25 -13.09 -2.42
CA LEU A 193 -22.90 -13.65 -2.26
C LEU A 193 -22.37 -14.32 -3.54
N ALA A 194 -23.14 -14.30 -4.65
CA ALA A 194 -22.84 -14.99 -5.91
C ALA A 194 -21.47 -14.60 -6.52
N ARG A 195 -20.56 -15.58 -6.64
CA ARG A 195 -19.17 -15.39 -7.03
C ARG A 195 -18.94 -15.79 -8.49
N GLY A 196 -19.26 -14.85 -9.38
CA GLY A 196 -19.29 -15.07 -10.83
C GLY A 196 -20.75 -15.09 -11.27
N LEU A 197 -21.22 -13.96 -11.80
CA LEU A 197 -22.61 -13.71 -12.11
C LEU A 197 -22.67 -12.96 -13.44
N PHE A 198 -23.47 -13.46 -14.37
CA PHE A 198 -23.61 -12.93 -15.73
C PHE A 198 -25.08 -12.73 -16.04
N THR A 199 -25.44 -11.54 -16.50
CA THR A 199 -26.83 -11.13 -16.75
C THR A 199 -27.04 -10.60 -18.16
N GLN A 200 -28.24 -10.72 -18.68
CA GLN A 200 -28.68 -10.17 -19.96
C GLN A 200 -29.83 -9.21 -19.70
N ASP A 201 -29.81 -8.08 -20.39
CA ASP A 201 -30.86 -7.07 -20.32
C ASP A 201 -31.92 -7.43 -21.37
N VAL A 202 -33.17 -7.61 -20.95
CA VAL A 202 -34.27 -8.16 -21.76
C VAL A 202 -35.39 -7.12 -21.87
N GLN A 203 -35.71 -6.74 -23.10
CA GLN A 203 -36.76 -5.75 -23.37
C GLN A 203 -38.14 -6.38 -23.16
N THR A 204 -38.95 -5.79 -22.27
CA THR A 204 -40.39 -6.06 -22.19
C THR A 204 -41.16 -4.77 -22.51
N ASN A 205 -42.45 -4.89 -22.87
CA ASN A 205 -43.22 -3.79 -23.45
C ASN A 205 -43.16 -2.47 -22.64
N ASP A 206 -43.11 -2.55 -21.31
CA ASP A 206 -43.19 -1.40 -20.40
C ASP A 206 -41.89 -1.12 -19.62
N ARG A 207 -40.89 -2.02 -19.68
CA ARG A 207 -39.57 -1.86 -19.00
C ARG A 207 -38.52 -2.84 -19.49
N VAL A 208 -37.25 -2.50 -19.27
CA VAL A 208 -36.16 -3.49 -19.23
C VAL A 208 -36.35 -4.38 -18.00
N LYS A 209 -36.14 -5.70 -18.17
CA LYS A 209 -35.93 -6.65 -17.07
C LYS A 209 -34.55 -7.29 -17.19
N HIS A 210 -33.95 -7.69 -16.09
CA HIS A 210 -32.66 -8.39 -16.11
C HIS A 210 -32.84 -9.89 -15.89
N ARG A 211 -32.35 -10.70 -16.84
CA ARG A 211 -32.24 -12.16 -16.72
C ARG A 211 -30.85 -12.52 -16.18
N ILE A 212 -30.79 -13.45 -15.22
CA ILE A 212 -29.53 -14.11 -14.85
C ILE A 212 -29.28 -15.21 -15.89
N VAL A 213 -28.17 -15.11 -16.63
CA VAL A 213 -27.80 -16.10 -17.66
C VAL A 213 -26.92 -17.17 -17.05
N ALA A 214 -25.89 -16.77 -16.28
CA ALA A 214 -25.02 -17.71 -15.57
C ALA A 214 -24.80 -17.29 -14.10
N ARG A 215 -24.84 -18.26 -13.19
CA ARG A 215 -24.70 -18.09 -11.74
C ARG A 215 -23.70 -19.11 -11.16
N GLY A 216 -22.56 -18.62 -10.72
CA GLY A 216 -21.63 -19.38 -9.88
C GLY A 216 -22.19 -19.66 -8.48
N TYR A 217 -21.42 -20.39 -7.68
CA TYR A 217 -21.72 -20.56 -6.25
C TYR A 217 -21.66 -19.23 -5.52
N ASP A 218 -22.30 -19.16 -4.36
CA ASP A 218 -21.99 -18.09 -3.41
C ASP A 218 -20.55 -18.23 -2.87
N LYS A 219 -19.95 -17.12 -2.44
CA LYS A 219 -18.63 -17.11 -1.80
C LYS A 219 -18.66 -17.95 -0.53
N PHE A 220 -17.99 -19.11 -0.58
CA PHE A 220 -17.74 -19.97 0.57
C PHE A 220 -16.35 -19.76 1.18
N PHE A 221 -16.23 -20.10 2.46
CA PHE A 221 -15.12 -19.77 3.34
C PHE A 221 -14.48 -21.04 3.95
N ASN A 222 -13.24 -20.92 4.43
CA ASN A 222 -12.57 -21.99 5.17
C ASN A 222 -13.25 -22.20 6.53
N ILE A 223 -12.96 -23.32 7.19
CA ILE A 223 -13.15 -23.43 8.64
C ILE A 223 -12.54 -22.20 9.32
N GLY A 224 -13.32 -21.55 10.17
CA GLY A 224 -13.00 -20.36 10.94
C GLY A 224 -12.88 -19.03 10.17
N GLU A 225 -12.78 -19.00 8.84
CA GLU A 225 -12.56 -17.75 8.06
C GLU A 225 -13.62 -16.65 8.30
N VAL A 226 -14.83 -17.05 8.75
CA VAL A 226 -15.96 -16.19 9.13
C VAL A 226 -16.72 -16.81 10.33
N PRO A 227 -17.50 -16.04 11.11
CA PRO A 227 -18.16 -16.52 12.34
C PRO A 227 -19.14 -17.69 12.18
N TRP A 228 -19.63 -17.94 10.96
CA TRP A 228 -20.53 -19.05 10.62
C TRP A 228 -19.83 -20.23 9.94
N THR A 229 -18.49 -20.30 9.98
CA THR A 229 -17.73 -21.50 9.55
C THR A 229 -16.80 -22.06 10.63
N THR A 230 -17.00 -21.72 11.91
CA THR A 230 -16.43 -22.50 13.03
C THR A 230 -17.14 -23.85 13.13
N TRP A 231 -16.48 -24.90 13.63
CA TRP A 231 -17.08 -26.24 13.76
C TRP A 231 -18.32 -26.19 14.68
N ALA A 232 -18.21 -25.50 15.82
CA ALA A 232 -19.33 -25.29 16.74
C ALA A 232 -20.52 -24.52 16.09
N SER A 233 -20.24 -23.56 15.22
CA SER A 233 -21.31 -22.85 14.49
C SER A 233 -21.95 -23.76 13.45
N LEU A 234 -21.16 -24.50 12.67
CA LEU A 234 -21.64 -25.48 11.68
C LEU A 234 -22.52 -26.56 12.33
N GLU A 235 -22.13 -27.11 13.48
CA GLU A 235 -22.96 -28.06 14.26
C GLU A 235 -24.31 -27.47 14.68
N SER A 236 -24.39 -26.15 14.87
CA SER A 236 -25.62 -25.48 15.31
C SER A 236 -26.59 -25.12 14.18
N HIS A 237 -26.11 -24.85 12.95
CA HIS A 237 -26.96 -24.31 11.88
C HIS A 237 -26.86 -25.02 10.52
N THR A 238 -26.15 -26.14 10.42
CA THR A 238 -26.13 -26.98 9.21
C THR A 238 -26.71 -28.36 9.47
N GLY A 239 -27.09 -29.10 8.43
CA GLY A 239 -27.68 -30.44 8.56
C GLY A 239 -27.20 -31.44 7.53
N ALA A 240 -27.38 -32.73 7.82
CA ALA A 240 -27.07 -33.83 6.92
C ALA A 240 -27.86 -33.74 5.58
N PRO A 241 -27.32 -34.26 4.47
CA PRO A 241 -26.00 -34.88 4.34
C PRO A 241 -24.87 -33.85 4.19
N TYR A 242 -23.68 -34.20 4.69
CA TYR A 242 -22.44 -33.46 4.42
C TYR A 242 -21.70 -34.13 3.27
N ILE A 243 -21.79 -33.55 2.07
CA ILE A 243 -21.14 -34.06 0.87
C ILE A 243 -19.77 -33.40 0.72
N LEU A 244 -18.70 -34.17 0.92
CA LEU A 244 -17.33 -33.71 0.74
C LEU A 244 -16.94 -33.96 -0.72
N THR A 245 -16.96 -32.91 -1.54
CA THR A 245 -16.40 -32.96 -2.90
C THR A 245 -14.91 -32.63 -2.89
N LEU A 246 -14.11 -33.40 -3.63
CA LEU A 246 -12.70 -33.10 -3.88
C LEU A 246 -12.56 -31.68 -4.40
N LYS A 247 -11.69 -30.88 -3.79
CA LYS A 247 -11.37 -29.56 -4.34
C LYS A 247 -10.30 -29.71 -5.42
N SER A 248 -10.75 -29.90 -6.67
CA SER A 248 -9.90 -29.81 -7.86
C SER A 248 -9.10 -28.49 -7.88
N ASN A 249 -7.96 -28.52 -8.57
CA ASN A 249 -6.92 -27.48 -8.55
C ASN A 249 -6.71 -27.00 -9.98
N GLY A 250 -7.69 -26.26 -10.50
CA GLY A 250 -7.75 -25.82 -11.90
C GLY A 250 -8.22 -24.38 -12.03
N CYS A 251 -8.95 -24.11 -13.12
CA CYS A 251 -9.63 -22.84 -13.35
C CYS A 251 -11.13 -23.02 -13.59
N ILE A 252 -11.96 -22.23 -12.89
CA ILE A 252 -13.41 -22.38 -12.92
C ILE A 252 -14.02 -21.86 -14.24
N ILE A 253 -14.81 -22.72 -14.86
CA ILE A 253 -15.57 -22.49 -16.09
C ILE A 253 -17.07 -22.57 -15.77
N PHE A 254 -17.83 -21.61 -16.27
CA PHE A 254 -19.29 -21.63 -16.26
C PHE A 254 -19.83 -21.90 -17.66
N ILE A 255 -20.84 -22.74 -17.75
CA ILE A 255 -21.51 -23.15 -19.00
C ILE A 255 -23.00 -22.99 -18.75
N ALA A 256 -23.66 -22.13 -19.52
CA ALA A 256 -25.10 -21.85 -19.39
C ALA A 256 -25.73 -21.63 -20.76
N ALA A 257 -27.07 -21.60 -20.83
CA ALA A 257 -27.79 -21.33 -22.07
C ALA A 257 -27.93 -19.81 -22.30
N LEU A 258 -27.31 -19.29 -23.36
CA LEU A 258 -27.48 -17.91 -23.83
C LEU A 258 -28.90 -17.73 -24.39
N THR A 259 -29.28 -18.63 -25.30
CA THR A 259 -30.59 -18.82 -25.94
C THR A 259 -30.97 -20.31 -25.82
N PRO A 260 -32.16 -20.77 -26.25
CA PRO A 260 -32.52 -22.19 -26.21
C PRO A 260 -31.59 -23.11 -27.02
N ASP A 261 -30.85 -22.55 -27.98
CA ASP A 261 -29.99 -23.25 -28.95
C ASP A 261 -28.49 -22.93 -28.78
N LYS A 262 -28.10 -21.89 -28.04
CA LYS A 262 -26.70 -21.43 -27.94
C LYS A 262 -26.18 -21.40 -26.51
N LEU A 263 -24.91 -21.77 -26.36
CA LEU A 263 -24.21 -21.74 -25.08
C LEU A 263 -23.49 -20.41 -24.82
N LEU A 264 -23.47 -20.03 -23.55
CA LEU A 264 -22.55 -19.07 -22.95
C LEU A 264 -21.48 -19.85 -22.16
N ILE A 265 -20.23 -19.84 -22.64
CA ILE A 265 -19.08 -20.37 -21.92
C ILE A 265 -18.25 -19.20 -21.38
N THR A 266 -17.98 -19.18 -20.07
CA THR A 266 -17.21 -18.11 -19.42
C THR A 266 -16.16 -18.68 -18.47
N SER A 267 -15.09 -17.92 -18.24
CA SER A 267 -14.29 -18.02 -17.02
C SER A 267 -15.04 -17.37 -15.85
N LYS A 268 -14.47 -17.38 -14.64
CA LYS A 268 -15.02 -16.72 -13.43
C LYS A 268 -15.65 -15.33 -13.65
N HIS A 269 -15.06 -14.48 -14.51
CA HIS A 269 -15.49 -13.08 -14.71
C HIS A 269 -15.46 -12.58 -16.17
N ALA A 270 -15.00 -13.38 -17.14
CA ALA A 270 -14.82 -12.95 -18.53
C ALA A 270 -15.13 -14.07 -19.54
N LEU A 271 -15.53 -13.68 -20.74
CA LEU A 271 -15.89 -14.54 -21.86
C LEU A 271 -15.22 -14.05 -23.16
N GLY A 272 -15.13 -14.94 -24.16
CA GLY A 272 -14.53 -14.62 -25.46
C GLY A 272 -12.99 -14.67 -25.48
N PRO A 273 -12.38 -14.22 -26.59
CA PRO A 273 -10.92 -14.16 -26.74
C PRO A 273 -10.26 -13.14 -25.81
N SER A 274 -8.97 -13.33 -25.56
CA SER A 274 -8.14 -12.32 -24.90
C SER A 274 -7.88 -11.13 -25.84
N ASN A 275 -7.60 -9.96 -25.26
CA ASN A 275 -7.12 -8.79 -26.00
C ASN A 275 -5.71 -9.01 -26.60
N ASN A 276 -4.99 -10.07 -26.19
CA ASN A 276 -3.75 -10.52 -26.84
C ASN A 276 -4.03 -11.78 -27.68
N ALA A 277 -3.82 -11.68 -29.00
CA ALA A 277 -4.12 -12.74 -29.97
C ALA A 277 -3.28 -14.02 -29.81
N GLU A 278 -2.10 -13.96 -29.18
CA GLU A 278 -1.29 -15.16 -28.89
C GLU A 278 -1.90 -16.04 -27.77
N TYR A 279 -2.68 -15.44 -26.86
CA TYR A 279 -3.13 -16.10 -25.63
C TYR A 279 -4.63 -16.37 -25.64
N LYS A 280 -5.01 -17.61 -25.96
CA LYS A 280 -6.40 -18.08 -25.83
C LYS A 280 -6.83 -18.05 -24.36
N SER A 281 -8.03 -17.55 -24.09
CA SER A 281 -8.52 -17.38 -22.72
C SER A 281 -8.92 -18.72 -22.07
N HIS A 282 -9.01 -18.76 -20.74
CA HIS A 282 -9.57 -19.91 -20.00
C HIS A 282 -10.95 -20.32 -20.51
N ALA A 283 -11.79 -19.35 -20.90
CA ALA A 283 -13.10 -19.62 -21.50
C ALA A 283 -12.99 -20.40 -22.82
N GLN A 284 -12.06 -20.02 -23.71
CA GLN A 284 -11.83 -20.69 -25.00
C GLN A 284 -11.18 -22.08 -24.87
N PHE A 285 -10.40 -22.32 -23.81
CA PHE A 285 -9.92 -23.67 -23.50
C PHE A 285 -11.02 -24.54 -22.89
N GLY A 286 -11.87 -23.97 -22.01
CA GLY A 286 -13.08 -24.64 -21.51
C GLY A 286 -14.05 -25.01 -22.63
N GLU A 287 -14.32 -24.09 -23.56
CA GLU A 287 -15.15 -24.29 -24.77
C GLU A 287 -14.60 -25.43 -25.64
N ARG A 288 -13.28 -25.50 -25.85
CA ARG A 288 -12.65 -26.59 -26.63
C ARG A 288 -12.79 -27.94 -25.94
N TRP A 289 -12.60 -28.00 -24.62
CA TRP A 289 -12.79 -29.23 -23.87
C TRP A 289 -14.26 -29.64 -23.82
N LEU A 290 -15.19 -28.69 -23.71
CA LEU A 290 -16.63 -28.96 -23.80
C LEU A 290 -16.99 -29.61 -25.14
N ARG A 291 -16.51 -29.07 -26.27
CA ARG A 291 -16.71 -29.67 -27.60
C ARG A 291 -16.21 -31.11 -27.67
N LYS A 292 -15.06 -31.40 -27.05
CA LYS A 292 -14.54 -32.77 -26.96
C LYS A 292 -15.47 -33.67 -26.11
N HIS A 293 -15.80 -33.27 -24.88
CA HIS A 293 -16.65 -34.09 -23.99
C HIS A 293 -18.04 -34.35 -24.59
N LEU A 294 -18.62 -33.37 -25.30
CA LEU A 294 -19.87 -33.54 -26.04
C LEU A 294 -19.72 -34.52 -27.21
N LEU A 295 -18.66 -34.39 -28.02
CA LEU A 295 -18.39 -35.31 -29.12
C LEU A 295 -18.16 -36.75 -28.63
N ASP A 296 -17.34 -36.93 -27.59
CA ASP A 296 -17.05 -38.21 -26.96
C ASP A 296 -18.32 -38.84 -26.33
N ALA A 297 -19.32 -38.03 -25.94
CA ALA A 297 -20.63 -38.47 -25.45
C ALA A 297 -21.73 -38.60 -26.54
N GLY A 298 -21.45 -38.26 -27.80
CA GLY A 298 -22.45 -38.27 -28.88
C GLY A 298 -23.53 -37.18 -28.76
N LYS A 299 -23.20 -36.06 -28.11
CA LYS A 299 -24.07 -34.91 -27.82
C LYS A 299 -23.65 -33.66 -28.63
N THR A 300 -24.51 -32.65 -28.70
CA THR A 300 -24.20 -31.36 -29.36
C THR A 300 -24.32 -30.15 -28.42
N GLU A 301 -23.79 -28.99 -28.82
CA GLU A 301 -23.88 -27.75 -28.03
C GLU A 301 -25.32 -27.26 -27.90
N GLU A 302 -26.12 -27.40 -28.96
CA GLU A 302 -27.53 -27.00 -29.01
C GLU A 302 -28.39 -27.88 -28.09
N GLN A 303 -28.10 -29.18 -28.01
CA GLN A 303 -28.75 -30.09 -27.07
C GLN A 303 -28.44 -29.71 -25.61
N LEU A 304 -27.19 -29.35 -25.32
CA LEU A 304 -26.78 -28.89 -23.98
C LEU A 304 -27.41 -27.53 -23.66
N ALA A 305 -27.48 -26.61 -24.63
CA ALA A 305 -28.15 -25.32 -24.49
C ALA A 305 -29.63 -25.50 -24.16
N ALA A 306 -30.35 -26.34 -24.91
CA ALA A 306 -31.76 -26.62 -24.66
C ALA A 306 -31.98 -27.20 -23.25
N THR A 307 -31.11 -28.12 -22.81
CA THR A 307 -31.19 -28.77 -21.49
C THR A 307 -30.90 -27.79 -20.34
N LEU A 308 -29.89 -26.93 -20.49
CA LEU A 308 -29.56 -25.89 -19.50
C LEU A 308 -30.58 -24.75 -19.50
N TRP A 309 -31.18 -24.44 -20.65
CA TRP A 309 -32.27 -23.47 -20.80
C TRP A 309 -33.51 -23.96 -20.05
N GLU A 310 -34.04 -25.13 -20.42
CA GLU A 310 -35.28 -25.69 -19.86
C GLU A 310 -35.25 -25.73 -18.32
N LYS A 311 -34.11 -26.16 -17.76
CA LYS A 311 -33.89 -26.33 -16.33
C LYS A 311 -33.44 -25.05 -15.61
N ASN A 312 -33.17 -23.97 -16.35
CA ASN A 312 -32.63 -22.70 -15.85
C ASN A 312 -31.30 -22.89 -15.08
N TRP A 313 -30.37 -23.68 -15.63
CA TRP A 313 -29.14 -24.10 -14.94
C TRP A 313 -27.85 -23.50 -15.52
N THR A 314 -26.90 -23.21 -14.63
CA THR A 314 -25.47 -23.08 -14.95
C THR A 314 -24.76 -24.37 -14.56
N ALA A 315 -24.13 -25.04 -15.51
CA ALA A 315 -23.15 -26.07 -15.24
C ALA A 315 -21.81 -25.41 -14.83
N VAL A 316 -21.20 -25.92 -13.76
CA VAL A 316 -19.99 -25.38 -13.17
C VAL A 316 -18.92 -26.46 -13.11
N ALA A 317 -17.84 -26.25 -13.86
CA ALA A 317 -16.74 -27.19 -13.99
C ALA A 317 -15.40 -26.52 -13.67
N GLU A 318 -14.44 -27.30 -13.17
CA GLU A 318 -13.06 -26.87 -13.04
C GLU A 318 -12.30 -27.47 -14.23
N LEU A 319 -11.69 -26.61 -15.05
CA LEU A 319 -10.77 -27.02 -16.11
C LEU A 319 -9.42 -27.34 -15.47
N CYS A 320 -9.01 -28.60 -15.55
CA CYS A 320 -7.73 -29.11 -15.10
C CYS A 320 -6.99 -29.66 -16.32
N ASP A 321 -5.98 -28.93 -16.80
CA ASP A 321 -5.24 -29.27 -18.02
C ASP A 321 -3.81 -28.71 -17.94
N ASP A 322 -2.85 -29.54 -17.49
CA ASP A 322 -1.43 -29.20 -17.40
C ASP A 322 -0.82 -28.88 -18.79
N SER A 323 -1.45 -29.33 -19.89
CA SER A 323 -1.06 -28.93 -21.25
C SER A 323 -1.51 -27.52 -21.64
N PHE A 324 -2.35 -26.88 -20.81
CA PHE A 324 -2.76 -25.49 -20.88
C PHE A 324 -2.08 -24.64 -19.79
N GLU A 325 -2.35 -24.91 -18.51
CA GLU A 325 -1.80 -24.21 -17.33
C GLU A 325 -1.59 -25.19 -16.17
N GLU A 326 -0.34 -25.44 -15.77
CA GLU A 326 0.02 -26.20 -14.57
C GLU A 326 -0.22 -25.35 -13.31
N HIS A 327 -1.05 -25.85 -12.38
CA HIS A 327 -1.36 -25.12 -11.16
C HIS A 327 -0.43 -25.47 -9.98
N VAL A 328 -0.77 -26.49 -9.20
CA VAL A 328 0.05 -26.99 -8.06
C VAL A 328 0.06 -28.51 -7.99
N LEU A 329 -1.06 -29.17 -8.27
CA LEU A 329 -1.17 -30.63 -8.31
C LEU A 329 -1.23 -31.12 -9.76
N PRO A 330 -0.57 -32.24 -10.11
CA PRO A 330 -0.54 -32.75 -11.47
C PRO A 330 -1.84 -33.45 -11.87
N TYR A 331 -2.19 -33.34 -13.15
CA TYR A 331 -3.32 -34.05 -13.76
C TYR A 331 -2.82 -35.01 -14.83
N GLY A 332 -2.99 -36.31 -14.59
CA GLY A 332 -2.74 -37.33 -15.59
C GLY A 332 -3.66 -37.18 -16.81
N PRO A 333 -3.29 -37.73 -17.98
CA PRO A 333 -4.10 -37.66 -19.20
C PRO A 333 -5.55 -38.14 -19.02
N GLU A 334 -5.78 -39.08 -18.11
CA GLU A 334 -7.08 -39.64 -17.73
C GLU A 334 -7.95 -38.69 -16.88
N LYS A 335 -7.36 -37.62 -16.35
CA LYS A 335 -8.02 -36.56 -15.55
C LYS A 335 -7.94 -35.18 -16.21
N THR A 336 -7.33 -35.08 -17.39
CA THR A 336 -7.21 -33.83 -18.13
C THR A 336 -8.58 -33.49 -18.75
N GLY A 337 -9.16 -32.34 -18.40
CA GLY A 337 -10.45 -31.90 -18.94
C GLY A 337 -11.30 -31.07 -17.98
N LEU A 338 -12.62 -31.15 -18.15
CA LEU A 338 -13.62 -30.43 -17.34
C LEU A 338 -14.18 -31.36 -16.27
N HIS A 339 -13.81 -31.09 -15.02
CA HIS A 339 -14.37 -31.76 -13.84
C HIS A 339 -15.68 -31.07 -13.49
N LEU A 340 -16.83 -31.67 -13.80
CA LEU A 340 -18.12 -31.07 -13.41
C LEU A 340 -18.30 -31.23 -11.90
N HIS A 341 -18.39 -30.10 -11.21
CA HIS A 341 -18.57 -30.07 -9.76
C HIS A 341 -19.88 -29.41 -9.33
N GLY A 342 -20.73 -28.90 -10.22
CA GLY A 342 -22.07 -28.45 -9.82
C GLY A 342 -23.00 -28.00 -10.93
N LEU A 343 -24.26 -27.84 -10.55
CA LEU A 343 -25.36 -27.34 -11.38
C LEU A 343 -26.13 -26.35 -10.50
N ASN A 344 -26.17 -25.07 -10.87
CA ASN A 344 -26.80 -24.01 -10.08
C ASN A 344 -28.03 -23.46 -10.79
N GLU A 345 -29.12 -23.17 -10.06
CA GLU A 345 -30.25 -22.43 -10.63
C GLU A 345 -29.84 -20.97 -10.92
N CYS A 346 -30.16 -20.46 -12.10
CA CYS A 346 -29.94 -19.07 -12.51
C CYS A 346 -30.98 -18.12 -11.86
N THR A 347 -30.90 -17.95 -10.53
CA THR A 347 -31.78 -17.08 -9.73
C THR A 347 -30.99 -16.28 -8.67
N ARG A 348 -31.63 -15.32 -8.01
CA ARG A 348 -31.06 -14.51 -6.91
C ARG A 348 -30.51 -15.40 -5.78
N GLN A 349 -31.27 -16.39 -5.36
CA GLN A 349 -30.95 -17.28 -4.24
C GLN A 349 -29.91 -18.33 -4.65
N PHE A 350 -29.07 -18.77 -3.70
CA PHE A 350 -28.16 -19.88 -3.96
C PHE A 350 -28.88 -21.21 -3.77
N LYS A 351 -29.08 -21.89 -4.89
CA LYS A 351 -29.52 -23.28 -4.97
C LYS A 351 -28.61 -24.01 -5.93
N THR A 352 -28.16 -25.19 -5.52
CA THR A 352 -27.30 -26.07 -6.30
C THR A 352 -27.83 -27.49 -6.20
N MET A 353 -27.70 -28.28 -7.27
CA MET A 353 -28.22 -29.64 -7.30
C MET A 353 -27.37 -30.58 -6.44
N ASP A 354 -28.02 -31.55 -5.79
CA ASP A 354 -27.33 -32.56 -4.98
C ASP A 354 -26.39 -33.41 -5.85
N GLN A 355 -25.30 -33.90 -5.24
CA GLN A 355 -24.20 -34.53 -5.97
C GLN A 355 -24.60 -35.73 -6.87
N PRO A 356 -25.62 -36.57 -6.55
CA PRO A 356 -26.09 -37.60 -7.48
C PRO A 356 -26.60 -37.04 -8.82
N VAL A 357 -27.26 -35.87 -8.81
CA VAL A 357 -27.75 -35.19 -10.02
C VAL A 357 -26.57 -34.62 -10.82
N VAL A 358 -25.59 -34.03 -10.14
CA VAL A 358 -24.34 -33.53 -10.76
C VAL A 358 -23.56 -34.69 -11.40
N ASN A 359 -23.43 -35.82 -10.71
CA ASN A 359 -22.74 -37.01 -11.23
C ASN A 359 -23.48 -37.64 -12.43
N ALA A 360 -24.81 -37.68 -12.39
CA ALA A 360 -25.63 -38.16 -13.50
C ALA A 360 -25.48 -37.27 -14.74
N PHE A 361 -25.57 -35.94 -14.57
CA PHE A 361 -25.36 -34.97 -15.65
C PHE A 361 -23.94 -35.04 -16.20
N ALA A 362 -22.92 -35.17 -15.34
CA ALA A 362 -21.54 -35.34 -15.78
C ALA A 362 -21.40 -36.55 -16.74
N LYS A 363 -21.96 -37.70 -16.34
CA LYS A 363 -21.97 -38.92 -17.15
C LYS A 363 -22.78 -38.78 -18.44
N GLU A 364 -23.89 -38.05 -18.43
CA GLU A 364 -24.76 -37.86 -19.61
C GLU A 364 -24.12 -36.95 -20.67
N TRP A 365 -23.31 -35.98 -20.26
CA TRP A 365 -22.73 -34.95 -21.13
C TRP A 365 -21.19 -35.02 -21.24
N GLY A 366 -20.60 -36.17 -20.88
CA GLY A 366 -19.18 -36.50 -21.06
C GLY A 366 -18.20 -35.86 -20.07
N PHE A 367 -18.65 -35.04 -19.12
CA PHE A 367 -17.77 -34.40 -18.14
C PHE A 367 -17.12 -35.40 -17.17
N ILE A 368 -15.92 -35.07 -16.70
CA ILE A 368 -15.24 -35.81 -15.65
C ILE A 368 -16.01 -35.63 -14.33
N GLN A 369 -16.33 -36.73 -13.64
CA GLN A 369 -17.03 -36.69 -12.36
C GLN A 369 -16.11 -36.26 -11.22
N THR A 370 -16.51 -35.26 -10.45
CA THR A 370 -15.77 -34.83 -9.25
C THR A 370 -15.93 -35.87 -8.14
N LEU A 371 -14.81 -36.46 -7.70
CA LEU A 371 -14.79 -37.43 -6.59
C LEU A 371 -15.43 -36.84 -5.33
N SER A 372 -16.21 -37.66 -4.63
CA SER A 372 -16.96 -37.24 -3.44
C SER A 372 -17.17 -38.37 -2.44
N THR A 373 -17.38 -38.00 -1.18
CA THR A 373 -17.90 -38.88 -0.13
C THR A 373 -19.02 -38.17 0.63
N VAL A 374 -19.81 -38.91 1.39
CA VAL A 374 -20.93 -38.40 2.21
C VAL A 374 -20.70 -38.80 3.66
N LEU A 375 -20.93 -37.85 4.58
CA LEU A 375 -20.89 -38.04 6.02
C LEU A 375 -22.15 -37.41 6.64
N ASP A 376 -22.59 -37.89 7.80
CA ASP A 376 -23.88 -37.52 8.38
C ASP A 376 -23.79 -36.43 9.46
N THR A 377 -22.60 -36.19 10.01
CA THR A 377 -22.41 -35.25 11.13
C THR A 377 -21.11 -34.45 11.01
N VAL A 378 -21.10 -33.21 11.50
CA VAL A 378 -19.91 -32.34 11.48
C VAL A 378 -18.70 -32.95 12.22
N PRO A 379 -18.84 -33.64 13.38
CA PRO A 379 -17.73 -34.39 13.98
C PRO A 379 -17.07 -35.41 13.03
N GLN A 380 -17.85 -36.16 12.24
CA GLN A 380 -17.30 -37.06 11.23
C GLN A 380 -16.56 -36.29 10.12
N VAL A 381 -17.11 -35.15 9.66
CA VAL A 381 -16.44 -34.28 8.67
C VAL A 381 -15.09 -33.81 9.21
N ARG A 382 -15.04 -33.39 10.49
CA ARG A 382 -13.83 -32.96 11.18
C ARG A 382 -12.82 -34.10 11.29
N GLU A 383 -13.19 -35.26 11.85
CA GLU A 383 -12.30 -36.40 12.02
C GLU A 383 -11.71 -36.89 10.69
N PHE A 384 -12.57 -37.04 9.66
CA PHE A 384 -12.16 -37.45 8.31
C PHE A 384 -11.19 -36.46 7.66
N THR A 385 -11.46 -35.15 7.76
CA THR A 385 -10.57 -34.14 7.17
C THR A 385 -9.30 -33.93 7.98
N GLU A 386 -9.32 -34.02 9.32
CA GLU A 386 -8.11 -34.02 10.14
C GLU A 386 -7.21 -35.23 9.85
N ALA A 387 -7.78 -36.42 9.65
CA ALA A 387 -7.01 -37.62 9.29
C ALA A 387 -6.29 -37.46 7.94
N ILE A 388 -6.99 -36.95 6.92
CA ILE A 388 -6.42 -36.69 5.58
C ILE A 388 -5.41 -35.54 5.62
N GLY A 389 -5.63 -34.51 6.45
CA GLY A 389 -4.68 -33.41 6.63
C GLY A 389 -3.33 -33.85 7.22
N ARG A 390 -3.29 -34.99 7.92
CA ARG A 390 -2.04 -35.61 8.43
C ARG A 390 -1.31 -36.45 7.37
N THR A 391 -2.01 -36.99 6.37
CA THR A 391 -1.41 -37.80 5.29
C THR A 391 -1.11 -36.98 4.03
N GLY A 392 -1.75 -35.83 3.87
CA GLY A 392 -1.75 -35.03 2.63
C GLY A 392 -2.43 -35.76 1.44
N LYS A 393 -3.14 -36.87 1.70
CA LYS A 393 -3.60 -37.80 0.65
C LYS A 393 -4.97 -38.43 0.93
N TRP A 394 -5.79 -38.52 -0.11
CA TRP A 394 -7.05 -39.26 -0.13
C TRP A 394 -7.05 -40.25 -1.30
N ASN A 395 -7.48 -41.49 -1.06
CA ASN A 395 -7.43 -42.60 -2.04
C ASN A 395 -6.04 -42.81 -2.70
N GLY A 396 -4.96 -42.43 -2.00
CA GLY A 396 -3.57 -42.48 -2.48
C GLY A 396 -3.06 -41.21 -3.18
N GLU A 397 -3.97 -40.32 -3.58
CA GLU A 397 -3.71 -39.11 -4.37
C GLU A 397 -3.57 -37.87 -3.48
N ALA A 398 -2.72 -36.92 -3.89
CA ALA A 398 -2.54 -35.65 -3.18
C ALA A 398 -3.67 -34.66 -3.54
N LEU A 399 -4.09 -33.84 -2.58
CA LEU A 399 -5.22 -32.91 -2.73
C LEU A 399 -5.02 -31.60 -1.96
N GLU A 400 -5.58 -30.50 -2.49
CA GLU A 400 -5.59 -29.19 -1.82
C GLU A 400 -6.55 -29.17 -0.62
N GLY A 401 -7.59 -30.03 -0.65
CA GLY A 401 -8.64 -30.08 0.36
C GLY A 401 -9.98 -30.53 -0.21
N PHE A 402 -11.04 -30.22 0.54
CA PHE A 402 -12.43 -30.50 0.18
C PHE A 402 -13.28 -29.23 0.15
N VAL A 403 -14.30 -29.22 -0.72
CA VAL A 403 -15.47 -28.36 -0.58
C VAL A 403 -16.59 -29.21 0.00
N VAL A 404 -17.01 -28.88 1.22
CA VAL A 404 -18.08 -29.56 1.95
C VAL A 404 -19.39 -28.85 1.66
N ARG A 405 -20.43 -29.63 1.35
CA ARG A 405 -21.75 -29.16 0.94
C ARG A 405 -22.79 -29.69 1.91
N THR A 406 -23.69 -28.83 2.32
CA THR A 406 -24.75 -29.09 3.28
C THR A 406 -25.89 -28.09 3.02
N ARG A 407 -26.90 -28.05 3.88
CA ARG A 407 -27.98 -27.05 3.87
C ARG A 407 -28.05 -26.39 5.23
N VAL A 408 -28.43 -25.12 5.27
CA VAL A 408 -28.72 -24.44 6.54
C VAL A 408 -30.01 -25.00 7.12
N VAL A 409 -30.00 -25.33 8.41
CA VAL A 409 -31.19 -25.66 9.20
C VAL A 409 -31.55 -24.50 10.11
N ASP A 410 -32.78 -24.47 10.65
CA ASP A 410 -33.14 -23.49 11.65
C ASP A 410 -32.26 -23.65 12.91
N PRO A 411 -31.56 -22.59 13.36
CA PRO A 411 -30.64 -22.69 14.49
C PRO A 411 -31.40 -22.94 15.81
N PRO A 412 -30.89 -23.77 16.72
CA PRO A 412 -31.57 -24.12 17.96
C PRO A 412 -31.73 -22.89 18.86
N THR A 413 -32.97 -22.45 19.06
CA THR A 413 -33.35 -21.19 19.71
C THR A 413 -33.24 -21.21 21.25
N LYS A 414 -32.09 -21.63 21.79
CA LYS A 414 -31.78 -21.49 23.22
C LYS A 414 -31.48 -20.02 23.56
N GLY A 415 -32.49 -19.30 24.05
CA GLY A 415 -32.31 -17.99 24.70
C GLY A 415 -32.61 -16.75 23.84
N GLY A 416 -33.22 -16.89 22.66
CA GLY A 416 -33.75 -15.76 21.89
C GLY A 416 -32.73 -14.88 21.16
N GLN A 417 -31.46 -15.27 21.12
CA GLN A 417 -30.41 -14.69 20.27
C GLN A 417 -29.79 -15.83 19.43
N PRO A 418 -29.79 -15.75 18.08
CA PRO A 418 -29.17 -16.77 17.26
C PRO A 418 -27.64 -16.70 17.37
N ALA A 419 -26.99 -17.83 17.64
CA ALA A 419 -25.54 -17.92 17.64
C ALA A 419 -25.00 -17.60 16.23
N ALA A 420 -24.24 -16.50 16.12
CA ALA A 420 -23.57 -16.05 14.89
C ALA A 420 -24.40 -16.21 13.60
N ALA A 421 -25.57 -15.57 13.54
CA ALA A 421 -26.55 -15.69 12.46
C ALA A 421 -25.92 -15.74 11.05
N SER A 422 -25.94 -16.93 10.45
CA SER A 422 -25.50 -17.18 9.08
C SER A 422 -26.26 -16.28 8.10
N PRO A 423 -25.62 -15.70 7.06
CA PRO A 423 -26.30 -14.82 6.09
C PRO A 423 -27.29 -15.57 5.17
N TYR A 424 -27.32 -16.90 5.28
CA TYR A 424 -28.20 -17.80 4.55
C TYR A 424 -29.47 -18.11 5.36
N ARG A 425 -30.61 -18.28 4.69
CA ARG A 425 -31.86 -18.71 5.32
C ARG A 425 -31.88 -20.22 5.53
N ALA A 426 -32.66 -20.72 6.49
CA ALA A 426 -32.96 -22.15 6.59
C ALA A 426 -33.47 -22.71 5.24
N GLY A 427 -33.03 -23.92 4.90
CA GLY A 427 -33.25 -24.56 3.60
C GLY A 427 -32.26 -24.15 2.49
N SER A 428 -31.45 -23.09 2.66
CA SER A 428 -30.48 -22.67 1.63
C SER A 428 -29.35 -23.69 1.45
N SER A 429 -28.85 -23.85 0.22
CA SER A 429 -27.59 -24.55 -0.04
C SER A 429 -26.43 -23.82 0.65
N PHE A 430 -25.58 -24.55 1.37
CA PHE A 430 -24.47 -23.97 2.13
C PHE A 430 -23.17 -24.74 1.90
N PHE A 431 -22.11 -24.03 1.52
CA PHE A 431 -20.80 -24.59 1.25
C PHE A 431 -19.77 -24.00 2.21
N PHE A 432 -18.83 -24.84 2.66
CA PHE A 432 -17.57 -24.41 3.27
C PHE A 432 -16.41 -25.22 2.68
N LYS A 433 -15.16 -24.82 2.93
CA LYS A 433 -13.97 -25.54 2.48
C LYS A 433 -13.10 -25.95 3.67
N VAL A 434 -12.42 -27.09 3.54
CA VAL A 434 -11.35 -27.52 4.45
C VAL A 434 -10.11 -27.68 3.60
N LYS A 435 -9.03 -26.97 3.95
CA LYS A 435 -7.77 -26.97 3.19
C LYS A 435 -6.62 -27.58 3.97
N PHE A 436 -5.70 -28.20 3.23
CA PHE A 436 -4.47 -28.78 3.77
C PHE A 436 -3.28 -27.91 3.35
N ASP A 437 -2.60 -27.33 4.35
CA ASP A 437 -1.59 -26.30 4.12
C ASP A 437 -0.27 -26.89 3.57
N GLU A 438 0.10 -28.11 3.98
CA GLU A 438 1.33 -28.79 3.56
C GLU A 438 1.05 -30.08 2.77
N PRO A 439 1.86 -30.41 1.75
CA PRO A 439 2.99 -29.64 1.21
C PRO A 439 2.56 -28.53 0.21
N TYR A 440 1.25 -28.26 0.08
CA TYR A 440 0.67 -27.39 -0.94
C TYR A 440 1.26 -25.97 -0.93
N MET A 441 1.37 -25.33 0.24
CA MET A 441 1.93 -23.99 0.39
C MET A 441 3.43 -23.95 0.10
N MET A 442 4.18 -25.01 0.45
CA MET A 442 5.59 -25.13 0.07
C MET A 442 5.78 -25.18 -1.45
N TYR A 443 4.98 -25.98 -2.16
CA TYR A 443 5.05 -26.06 -3.63
C TYR A 443 4.61 -24.76 -4.32
N ARG A 444 3.65 -24.04 -3.73
CA ARG A 444 3.28 -22.68 -4.18
C ARG A 444 4.45 -21.71 -4.01
N ASP A 445 5.12 -21.71 -2.87
CA ASP A 445 6.28 -20.84 -2.62
C ASP A 445 7.44 -21.14 -3.58
N TRP A 446 7.71 -22.42 -3.87
CA TRP A 446 8.71 -22.83 -4.87
C TRP A 446 8.39 -22.27 -6.26
N ARG A 447 7.12 -22.31 -6.68
CA ARG A 447 6.66 -21.76 -7.97
C ARG A 447 6.90 -20.25 -8.06
N GLU A 448 6.47 -19.48 -7.06
CA GLU A 448 6.60 -18.00 -7.12
C GLU A 448 8.06 -17.54 -6.97
N VAL A 449 8.88 -18.26 -6.18
CA VAL A 449 10.31 -17.96 -6.09
C VAL A 449 11.03 -18.28 -7.41
N THR A 450 10.72 -19.38 -8.10
CA THR A 450 11.30 -19.66 -9.43
C THR A 450 10.86 -18.63 -10.47
N LYS A 451 9.60 -18.18 -10.49
CA LYS A 451 9.17 -17.03 -11.33
C LYS A 451 9.95 -15.75 -10.99
N THR A 452 10.24 -15.50 -9.72
CA THR A 452 11.03 -14.35 -9.27
C THR A 452 12.49 -14.45 -9.73
N LEU A 453 13.11 -15.64 -9.65
CA LEU A 453 14.48 -15.89 -10.12
C LEU A 453 14.61 -15.82 -11.65
N LEU A 454 13.58 -16.22 -12.39
CA LEU A 454 13.58 -16.11 -13.84
C LEU A 454 13.47 -14.64 -14.30
N SER A 455 12.60 -13.86 -13.64
CA SER A 455 12.36 -12.45 -13.98
C SER A 455 13.46 -11.50 -13.48
N LYS A 456 13.96 -11.65 -12.25
CA LYS A 456 15.01 -10.78 -11.65
C LYS A 456 16.44 -11.31 -11.85
N GLY A 457 16.61 -12.59 -12.20
CA GLY A 457 17.90 -13.26 -12.42
C GLY A 457 18.25 -14.31 -11.33
N PRO A 458 19.07 -15.33 -11.66
CA PRO A 458 19.36 -16.47 -10.77
C PRO A 458 20.40 -16.12 -9.69
N SER A 459 19.96 -15.35 -8.69
CA SER A 459 20.77 -14.92 -7.54
C SER A 459 19.98 -15.02 -6.24
N MET A 460 20.66 -15.47 -5.17
CA MET A 460 20.08 -15.53 -3.82
C MET A 460 19.58 -14.16 -3.34
N GLY A 461 20.24 -13.07 -3.75
CA GLY A 461 19.84 -11.70 -3.42
C GLY A 461 18.55 -11.21 -4.10
N ASN A 462 18.02 -11.96 -5.07
CA ASN A 462 16.75 -11.65 -5.73
C ASN A 462 15.55 -12.33 -5.06
N VAL A 463 15.78 -13.20 -4.07
CA VAL A 463 14.72 -13.93 -3.36
C VAL A 463 14.38 -13.24 -2.04
N PRO A 464 13.10 -12.97 -1.74
CA PRO A 464 12.68 -12.41 -0.45
C PRO A 464 13.20 -13.21 0.76
N LYS A 465 13.75 -12.51 1.76
CA LYS A 465 14.44 -13.13 2.91
C LYS A 465 13.52 -14.06 3.73
N ASN A 466 12.21 -13.79 3.71
CA ASN A 466 11.19 -14.57 4.40
C ASN A 466 10.91 -15.95 3.76
N LYS A 467 11.18 -16.13 2.45
CA LYS A 467 11.07 -17.41 1.71
C LYS A 467 12.31 -18.29 1.93
N LEU A 468 13.47 -17.67 2.16
CA LEU A 468 14.73 -18.30 2.55
C LEU A 468 14.75 -18.84 4.00
N ARG A 469 13.60 -19.16 4.61
CA ARG A 469 13.50 -19.67 5.99
C ARG A 469 13.36 -21.18 6.10
N ARG A 470 12.47 -21.82 5.33
CA ARG A 470 12.33 -23.29 5.39
C ARG A 470 13.60 -23.98 4.86
N PRO A 471 14.23 -24.93 5.58
CA PRO A 471 15.43 -25.62 5.10
C PRO A 471 15.25 -26.27 3.72
N GLU A 472 14.10 -26.90 3.49
CA GLU A 472 13.71 -27.54 2.23
C GLU A 472 13.64 -26.51 1.10
N THR A 473 13.02 -25.36 1.35
CA THR A 473 12.94 -24.25 0.39
C THR A 473 14.30 -23.61 0.15
N ARG A 474 15.17 -23.47 1.16
CA ARG A 474 16.56 -23.04 0.98
C ARG A 474 17.36 -24.03 0.11
N VAL A 475 17.11 -25.34 0.23
CA VAL A 475 17.72 -26.36 -0.63
C VAL A 475 17.18 -26.27 -2.05
N TYR A 476 15.86 -26.14 -2.23
CA TYR A 476 15.22 -25.92 -3.53
C TYR A 476 15.75 -24.66 -4.24
N ILE A 477 15.90 -23.55 -3.52
CA ILE A 477 16.33 -22.28 -4.11
C ILE A 477 17.77 -22.36 -4.61
N ASN A 478 18.69 -22.94 -3.83
CA ASN A 478 20.06 -23.15 -4.30
C ASN A 478 20.09 -24.05 -5.55
N TRP A 479 19.37 -25.18 -5.50
CA TRP A 479 19.27 -26.12 -6.61
C TRP A 479 18.68 -25.48 -7.88
N VAL A 480 17.57 -24.74 -7.77
CA VAL A 480 16.92 -24.13 -8.94
C VAL A 480 17.70 -22.92 -9.49
N ILE A 481 18.44 -22.21 -8.64
CA ILE A 481 19.40 -21.19 -9.08
C ILE A 481 20.49 -21.81 -9.96
N ASP A 482 21.03 -22.96 -9.57
CA ASP A 482 22.08 -23.64 -10.33
C ASP A 482 21.53 -24.35 -11.58
N GLU A 483 20.30 -24.88 -11.54
CA GLU A 483 19.58 -25.33 -12.74
C GLU A 483 19.38 -24.20 -13.77
N ILE A 484 18.92 -23.01 -13.34
CA ILE A 484 18.71 -21.85 -14.24
C ILE A 484 20.04 -21.36 -14.84
N LYS A 485 21.18 -21.54 -14.16
CA LYS A 485 22.52 -21.27 -14.71
C LYS A 485 22.99 -22.35 -15.68
N ARG A 486 22.71 -23.63 -15.38
CA ARG A 486 23.10 -24.79 -16.19
C ARG A 486 22.37 -24.80 -17.54
N ASP A 487 21.07 -24.52 -17.50
CA ASP A 487 20.17 -24.46 -18.63
C ASP A 487 18.98 -23.55 -18.27
N ARG A 488 18.84 -22.43 -18.98
CA ARG A 488 17.73 -21.48 -18.82
C ARG A 488 16.57 -21.76 -19.77
N GLU A 489 16.78 -22.51 -20.86
CA GLU A 489 15.76 -22.77 -21.88
C GLU A 489 14.73 -23.80 -21.40
N GLN A 490 15.12 -24.75 -20.54
CA GLN A 490 14.18 -25.62 -19.81
C GLN A 490 13.11 -24.87 -18.98
N PHE A 491 13.29 -23.56 -18.75
CA PHE A 491 12.36 -22.69 -18.04
C PHE A 491 11.59 -21.69 -18.94
N ALA A 492 11.75 -21.74 -20.27
CA ALA A 492 11.20 -20.74 -21.20
C ALA A 492 9.66 -20.58 -21.12
N THR A 493 8.94 -21.62 -20.69
CA THR A 493 7.48 -21.63 -20.53
C THR A 493 7.00 -21.48 -19.07
N TYR A 494 7.91 -21.35 -18.10
CA TYR A 494 7.61 -21.33 -16.66
C TYR A 494 6.83 -20.09 -16.20
N THR A 495 7.11 -18.92 -16.78
CA THR A 495 6.32 -17.71 -16.57
C THR A 495 4.89 -17.86 -17.10
N HIS A 496 4.70 -18.69 -18.13
CA HIS A 496 3.43 -18.98 -18.79
C HIS A 496 2.71 -20.20 -18.21
N GLY A 497 3.13 -20.68 -17.02
CA GLY A 497 2.42 -21.74 -16.30
C GLY A 497 2.79 -23.16 -16.73
N LYS A 498 4.00 -23.44 -17.23
CA LYS A 498 4.41 -24.79 -17.65
C LYS A 498 5.82 -25.16 -17.21
N GLY A 499 6.08 -26.44 -16.96
CA GLY A 499 7.33 -26.94 -16.38
C GLY A 499 7.48 -26.65 -14.88
N ILE A 500 6.39 -26.24 -14.20
CA ILE A 500 6.34 -25.99 -12.75
C ILE A 500 6.43 -27.31 -12.01
N ILE A 501 5.52 -28.23 -12.33
CA ILE A 501 5.47 -29.58 -11.81
C ILE A 501 6.74 -30.32 -12.22
N ALA A 502 7.13 -30.27 -13.49
CA ALA A 502 8.35 -30.94 -13.96
C ALA A 502 9.61 -30.47 -13.22
N THR A 503 9.73 -29.19 -12.89
CA THR A 503 10.85 -28.67 -12.08
C THR A 503 10.78 -29.13 -10.63
N ARG A 504 9.58 -29.19 -10.03
CA ARG A 504 9.40 -29.77 -8.70
C ARG A 504 9.79 -31.25 -8.68
N GLU A 505 9.33 -32.06 -9.62
CA GLU A 505 9.65 -33.49 -9.62
C GLU A 505 11.15 -33.74 -9.90
N ARG A 506 11.81 -32.93 -10.75
CA ARG A 506 13.28 -32.96 -10.87
C ARG A 506 13.96 -32.68 -9.53
N PHE A 507 13.48 -31.70 -8.76
CA PHE A 507 14.01 -31.42 -7.43
C PHE A 507 13.75 -32.57 -6.44
N LEU A 508 12.52 -33.08 -6.35
CA LEU A 508 12.15 -34.13 -5.40
C LEU A 508 12.87 -35.46 -5.68
N ASN A 509 13.14 -35.76 -6.95
CA ASN A 509 13.99 -36.90 -7.35
C ASN A 509 15.46 -36.64 -7.05
N TRP A 510 15.99 -35.43 -7.30
CA TRP A 510 17.35 -35.08 -6.90
C TRP A 510 17.55 -35.09 -5.38
N LEU A 511 16.51 -34.74 -4.60
CA LEU A 511 16.56 -34.75 -3.14
C LEU A 511 16.79 -36.17 -2.57
N GLN A 512 16.34 -37.21 -3.28
CA GLN A 512 16.56 -38.62 -2.93
C GLN A 512 18.00 -39.10 -3.23
N SER A 513 18.75 -38.40 -4.09
CA SER A 513 20.15 -38.73 -4.39
C SER A 513 21.08 -38.54 -3.19
N GLU A 514 22.31 -39.06 -3.28
CA GLU A 514 23.35 -38.73 -2.29
C GLU A 514 23.63 -37.22 -2.20
N GLU A 515 23.52 -36.49 -3.31
CA GLU A 515 23.81 -35.06 -3.38
C GLU A 515 22.75 -34.23 -2.66
N GLY A 516 21.47 -34.55 -2.90
CA GLY A 516 20.33 -33.97 -2.18
C GLY A 516 20.41 -34.25 -0.68
N ASN A 517 20.68 -35.50 -0.30
CA ASN A 517 20.91 -35.89 1.09
C ASN A 517 22.09 -35.15 1.74
N LYS A 518 23.18 -34.89 1.00
CA LYS A 518 24.32 -34.09 1.46
C LYS A 518 23.98 -32.59 1.55
N ALA A 519 23.11 -32.07 0.69
CA ALA A 519 22.67 -30.68 0.69
C ALA A 519 21.77 -30.36 1.89
N VAL A 520 20.79 -31.23 2.21
CA VAL A 520 19.95 -31.09 3.41
C VAL A 520 20.81 -31.09 4.68
N LYS A 521 21.69 -32.10 4.85
CA LYS A 521 22.59 -32.24 6.01
C LYS A 521 23.62 -31.11 6.17
N ARG A 522 23.81 -30.25 5.15
CA ARG A 522 24.59 -29.00 5.23
C ARG A 522 23.75 -27.82 5.75
N GLN A 523 22.44 -27.81 5.50
CA GLN A 523 21.54 -26.72 5.90
C GLN A 523 21.08 -26.84 7.36
N ASP A 524 20.94 -28.06 7.88
CA ASP A 524 20.63 -28.35 9.29
C ASP A 524 21.66 -27.75 10.28
N LYS A 525 22.84 -27.32 9.79
CA LYS A 525 23.92 -26.72 10.58
C LYS A 525 23.96 -25.18 10.52
N LEU A 526 22.99 -24.55 9.86
CA LEU A 526 22.93 -23.08 9.69
C LEU A 526 21.74 -22.51 10.46
N PRO A 527 21.98 -21.71 11.52
CA PRO A 527 20.92 -21.03 12.27
C PRO A 527 19.98 -20.29 11.32
N THR A 528 18.68 -20.58 11.45
CA THR A 528 17.64 -20.07 10.54
C THR A 528 17.04 -18.74 11.02
N GLU A 529 17.44 -18.29 12.22
CA GLU A 529 16.94 -17.06 12.84
C GLU A 529 18.13 -16.21 13.28
N LYS A 530 18.09 -14.93 12.92
CA LYS A 530 19.06 -13.92 13.35
C LYS A 530 18.68 -13.42 14.75
N GLY A 531 19.70 -13.15 15.56
CA GLY A 531 19.55 -12.83 16.98
C GLY A 531 20.63 -13.49 17.81
N LEU A 532 20.79 -13.04 19.06
CA LEU A 532 21.67 -13.66 20.04
C LEU A 532 21.11 -15.00 20.55
N ILE A 533 21.26 -16.06 19.76
CA ILE A 533 21.03 -17.44 20.21
C ILE A 533 22.13 -17.83 21.21
N ARG A 534 21.90 -17.46 22.48
CA ARG A 534 22.71 -17.87 23.62
C ARG A 534 22.35 -19.30 24.00
N GLU A 535 22.95 -20.28 23.31
CA GLU A 535 22.76 -21.69 23.61
C GLU A 535 23.01 -21.97 25.10
N GLY A 536 21.95 -22.38 25.82
CA GLY A 536 21.97 -22.65 27.26
C GLY A 536 21.29 -21.63 28.17
N GLU A 537 20.99 -20.40 27.73
CA GLU A 537 20.22 -19.46 28.57
C GLU A 537 18.73 -19.83 28.66
N LYS A 538 18.27 -20.16 29.88
CA LYS A 538 16.85 -20.33 30.17
C LYS A 538 16.18 -18.97 30.40
N PHE A 539 15.41 -18.52 29.42
CA PHE A 539 14.55 -17.35 29.55
C PHE A 539 13.34 -17.64 30.45
N GLY A 540 12.91 -16.66 31.24
CA GLY A 540 11.80 -16.80 32.18
C GLY A 540 10.46 -16.30 31.64
N LYS A 541 10.48 -15.27 30.78
CA LYS A 541 9.32 -14.64 30.13
C LYS A 541 9.74 -14.08 28.77
N THR A 542 8.78 -13.67 27.93
CA THR A 542 9.04 -13.08 26.60
C THR A 542 8.28 -11.76 26.41
N ILE A 543 8.92 -10.78 25.77
CA ILE A 543 8.26 -9.68 25.08
C ILE A 543 8.31 -9.94 23.58
N ILE A 544 7.15 -9.94 22.92
CA ILE A 544 7.04 -9.91 21.46
C ILE A 544 7.09 -8.44 21.01
N VAL A 545 8.02 -8.11 20.11
CA VAL A 545 8.37 -6.75 19.68
C VAL A 545 8.13 -6.60 18.18
N PRO A 546 7.01 -6.02 17.71
CA PRO A 546 6.86 -5.65 16.30
C PRO A 546 7.89 -4.56 15.94
N VAL A 547 8.71 -4.81 14.92
CA VAL A 547 9.66 -3.85 14.34
C VAL A 547 9.19 -3.57 12.92
N ALA A 548 8.47 -2.45 12.75
CA ALA A 548 7.68 -2.16 11.54
C ALA A 548 7.26 -0.68 11.45
N VAL A 549 6.49 -0.33 10.41
CA VAL A 549 5.91 1.02 10.20
C VAL A 549 4.36 0.97 10.23
N PRO A 550 3.64 2.12 10.25
CA PRO A 550 2.17 2.13 10.22
C PRO A 550 1.60 1.45 8.97
N GLY A 551 0.34 0.99 9.03
CA GLY A 551 -0.34 0.34 7.90
C GLY A 551 -0.01 -1.14 7.68
N VAL A 552 1.15 -1.63 8.16
CA VAL A 552 1.64 -2.99 7.88
C VAL A 552 0.69 -4.13 8.31
N GLY A 553 -0.01 -3.97 9.45
CA GLY A 553 -0.88 -5.00 10.04
C GLY A 553 -0.54 -5.42 11.48
N LYS A 554 0.56 -4.92 12.08
CA LYS A 554 1.09 -5.30 13.41
C LYS A 554 0.04 -5.54 14.50
N THR A 555 -0.94 -4.66 14.59
CA THR A 555 -1.98 -4.65 15.63
C THR A 555 -3.03 -5.72 15.42
N SER A 556 -3.42 -6.01 14.18
CA SER A 556 -4.34 -7.11 13.89
C SER A 556 -3.67 -8.47 14.16
N VAL A 557 -2.37 -8.62 13.87
CA VAL A 557 -1.60 -9.80 14.31
C VAL A 557 -1.50 -9.88 15.84
N ALA A 558 -1.24 -8.75 16.52
CA ALA A 558 -1.14 -8.72 17.98
C ALA A 558 -2.46 -9.09 18.69
N VAL A 559 -3.59 -8.56 18.23
CA VAL A 559 -4.94 -8.90 18.73
C VAL A 559 -5.23 -10.39 18.55
N ALA A 560 -4.92 -10.94 17.37
CA ALA A 560 -5.12 -12.36 17.09
C ALA A 560 -4.24 -13.26 17.98
N LEU A 561 -2.94 -12.96 18.15
CA LEU A 561 -2.05 -13.71 19.04
C LEU A 561 -2.48 -13.62 20.51
N SER A 562 -2.95 -12.45 20.96
CA SER A 562 -3.50 -12.26 22.30
C SER A 562 -4.73 -13.13 22.53
N HIS A 563 -5.63 -13.23 21.55
CA HIS A 563 -6.80 -14.11 21.61
C HIS A 563 -6.42 -15.61 21.60
N LEU A 564 -5.52 -16.02 20.69
CA LEU A 564 -5.11 -17.42 20.53
C LEU A 564 -4.40 -18.02 21.74
N PHE A 565 -3.58 -17.21 22.43
CA PHE A 565 -2.62 -17.70 23.42
C PHE A 565 -2.75 -17.03 24.80
N GLY A 566 -3.71 -16.12 24.99
CA GLY A 566 -3.86 -15.35 26.23
C GLY A 566 -2.71 -14.38 26.51
N PHE A 567 -1.93 -14.01 25.49
CA PHE A 567 -0.78 -13.11 25.66
C PHE A 567 -1.23 -11.70 26.07
N GLY A 568 -0.53 -11.09 27.03
CA GLY A 568 -0.81 -9.71 27.44
C GLY A 568 -0.50 -8.73 26.32
N HIS A 569 -1.49 -7.96 25.85
CA HIS A 569 -1.33 -7.02 24.73
C HIS A 569 -1.32 -5.58 25.25
N ILE A 570 -0.24 -4.84 24.98
CA ILE A 570 -0.09 -3.44 25.39
C ILE A 570 0.15 -2.59 24.14
N GLN A 571 -0.78 -1.67 23.85
CA GLN A 571 -0.69 -0.78 22.69
C GLN A 571 -0.09 0.58 23.06
N SER A 572 0.74 1.14 22.17
CA SER A 572 1.27 2.50 22.35
C SER A 572 0.23 3.59 22.04
N ASP A 573 -0.74 3.29 21.18
CA ASP A 573 -1.69 4.24 20.61
C ASP A 573 -2.82 4.61 21.59
N ASP A 574 -3.12 3.76 22.58
CA ASP A 574 -4.10 4.04 23.64
C ASP A 574 -3.59 5.08 24.68
N ILE A 575 -2.29 5.38 24.70
CA ILE A 575 -1.62 6.11 25.79
C ILE A 575 -1.67 7.63 25.54
N LYS A 576 -2.81 8.22 25.88
CA LYS A 576 -3.15 9.64 25.66
C LYS A 576 -2.54 10.57 26.73
N ALA A 577 -1.21 10.66 26.79
CA ALA A 577 -0.47 11.43 27.80
C ALA A 577 0.69 12.26 27.19
N LYS A 578 1.06 13.40 27.82
CA LYS A 578 2.15 14.30 27.36
C LYS A 578 3.52 13.63 27.15
N LYS A 579 3.79 12.52 27.86
CA LYS A 579 5.03 11.73 27.75
C LYS A 579 4.65 10.23 27.66
N PRO A 580 4.26 9.71 26.48
CA PRO A 580 3.64 8.39 26.36
C PRO A 580 4.64 7.23 26.44
N ALA A 581 5.87 7.41 25.93
CA ALA A 581 6.84 6.31 25.84
C ALA A 581 7.24 5.71 27.22
N PRO A 582 7.53 6.48 28.29
CA PRO A 582 7.80 5.90 29.61
C PRO A 582 6.61 5.12 30.19
N ILE A 583 5.37 5.56 29.89
CA ILE A 583 4.15 4.90 30.33
C ILE A 583 3.95 3.58 29.57
N PHE A 584 4.21 3.56 28.26
CA PHE A 584 4.19 2.33 27.45
C PHE A 584 5.14 1.26 28.01
N ILE A 585 6.40 1.63 28.25
CA ILE A 585 7.40 0.71 28.82
C ILE A 585 6.98 0.23 30.22
N LYS A 586 6.47 1.12 31.08
CA LYS A 586 5.94 0.76 32.41
C LYS A 586 4.75 -0.21 32.31
N ASN A 587 3.88 -0.06 31.31
CA ASN A 587 2.73 -0.93 31.10
C ASN A 587 3.16 -2.33 30.61
N VAL A 588 4.13 -2.43 29.69
CA VAL A 588 4.74 -3.71 29.28
C VAL A 588 5.38 -4.43 30.47
N VAL A 589 6.18 -3.73 31.28
CA VAL A 589 6.83 -4.30 32.49
C VAL A 589 5.80 -4.70 33.56
N ASN A 590 4.68 -3.99 33.67
CA ASN A 590 3.58 -4.40 34.55
C ASN A 590 2.84 -5.64 34.04
N ALA A 591 2.58 -5.74 32.72
CA ALA A 591 1.93 -6.91 32.13
C ALA A 591 2.76 -8.19 32.29
N LEU A 592 4.09 -8.09 32.28
CA LEU A 592 5.00 -9.22 32.57
C LEU A 592 4.86 -9.77 34.01
N LYS A 593 4.18 -9.09 34.93
CA LYS A 593 3.92 -9.62 36.28
C LYS A 593 2.82 -10.68 36.29
N THR A 594 1.85 -10.58 35.39
CA THR A 594 0.69 -11.48 35.29
C THR A 594 0.70 -12.38 34.05
N ASN A 595 1.54 -12.08 33.05
CA ASN A 595 1.67 -12.85 31.81
C ASN A 595 3.11 -13.33 31.64
N ASP A 596 3.31 -14.49 31.02
CA ASP A 596 4.65 -14.99 30.62
C ASP A 596 5.08 -14.51 29.23
N VAL A 597 4.12 -14.09 28.40
CA VAL A 597 4.36 -13.46 27.10
C VAL A 597 3.56 -12.16 27.00
N VAL A 598 4.23 -11.08 26.60
CA VAL A 598 3.61 -9.74 26.42
C VAL A 598 3.94 -9.18 25.05
N ILE A 599 2.93 -8.72 24.31
CA ILE A 599 3.10 -8.06 23.01
C ILE A 599 3.21 -6.55 23.23
N ALA A 600 4.39 -6.00 22.95
CA ALA A 600 4.67 -4.57 23.00
C ALA A 600 4.27 -3.89 21.68
N ASP A 601 2.97 -3.73 21.46
CA ASP A 601 2.38 -3.23 20.22
C ASP A 601 2.63 -1.73 20.00
N LYS A 602 3.80 -1.47 19.44
CA LYS A 602 4.34 -0.21 18.94
C LYS A 602 5.12 -0.52 17.66
N ASN A 603 5.44 0.49 16.86
CA ASN A 603 6.24 0.32 15.65
C ASN A 603 7.70 -0.14 15.91
N ASN A 604 8.31 0.24 17.04
CA ASN A 604 9.70 -0.06 17.45
C ASN A 604 10.82 0.09 16.36
N HIS A 605 10.53 0.83 15.30
CA HIS A 605 11.41 1.20 14.17
C HIS A 605 12.67 2.01 14.52
N LEU A 606 12.94 2.27 15.80
CA LEU A 606 14.17 2.95 16.25
C LEU A 606 14.91 2.04 17.22
N ILE A 607 16.24 2.01 17.13
CA ILE A 607 17.15 1.34 18.07
C ILE A 607 16.81 1.77 19.50
N GLN A 608 16.57 3.08 19.72
CA GLN A 608 16.20 3.62 21.04
C GLN A 608 14.96 2.94 21.64
N HIS A 609 13.96 2.56 20.83
CA HIS A 609 12.76 1.88 21.32
C HIS A 609 13.05 0.44 21.78
N ARG A 610 13.92 -0.25 21.05
CA ARG A 610 14.33 -1.64 21.31
C ARG A 610 15.23 -1.71 22.55
N GLN A 611 16.19 -0.78 22.65
CA GLN A 611 17.01 -0.57 23.84
C GLN A 611 16.19 -0.22 25.10
N GLN A 612 15.17 0.64 24.98
CA GLN A 612 14.28 0.99 26.11
C GLN A 612 13.53 -0.23 26.66
N LEU A 613 13.07 -1.14 25.79
CA LEU A 613 12.45 -2.40 26.21
C LEU A 613 13.47 -3.32 26.91
N ARG A 614 14.70 -3.44 26.36
CA ARG A 614 15.76 -4.28 26.94
C ARG A 614 16.20 -3.80 28.34
N GLU A 615 16.47 -2.50 28.50
CA GLU A 615 16.91 -1.92 29.77
C GLU A 615 15.84 -2.07 30.86
N ALA A 616 14.56 -1.87 30.49
CA ALA A 616 13.44 -1.97 31.42
C ALA A 616 13.19 -3.39 31.99
N VAL A 617 13.76 -4.43 31.36
CA VAL A 617 13.71 -5.82 31.86
C VAL A 617 15.07 -6.36 32.32
N ARG A 618 16.14 -5.56 32.32
CA ARG A 618 17.52 -5.99 32.67
C ARG A 618 17.65 -6.59 34.08
N THR A 619 16.74 -6.25 34.99
CA THR A 619 16.73 -6.73 36.38
C THR A 619 15.98 -8.04 36.59
N PHE A 620 15.25 -8.56 35.59
CA PHE A 620 14.50 -9.81 35.71
C PHE A 620 15.43 -11.03 35.76
N LYS A 621 15.06 -12.02 36.59
CA LYS A 621 15.71 -13.33 36.67
C LYS A 621 14.62 -14.43 36.73
N PRO A 622 14.65 -15.46 35.86
CA PRO A 622 15.53 -15.59 34.69
C PRO A 622 15.31 -14.47 33.65
N PRO A 623 16.22 -14.26 32.68
CA PRO A 623 16.15 -13.13 31.75
C PRO A 623 14.87 -13.16 30.91
N VAL A 624 14.40 -11.96 30.51
CA VAL A 624 13.26 -11.80 29.60
C VAL A 624 13.75 -11.78 28.16
N ARG A 625 13.17 -12.65 27.34
CA ARG A 625 13.43 -12.76 25.90
C ARG A 625 12.81 -11.57 25.15
N LEU A 626 13.55 -10.91 24.28
CA LEU A 626 12.99 -10.08 23.21
C LEU A 626 12.88 -10.92 21.94
N MET A 627 11.65 -11.16 21.48
CA MET A 627 11.33 -11.83 20.23
C MET A 627 10.79 -10.80 19.24
N ALA A 628 11.55 -10.44 18.22
CA ALA A 628 11.09 -9.50 17.20
C ALA A 628 10.15 -10.16 16.19
N LEU A 629 9.06 -9.47 15.84
CA LEU A 629 8.35 -9.67 14.57
C LEU A 629 8.83 -8.55 13.64
N ASN A 630 9.77 -8.86 12.77
CA ASN A 630 10.55 -7.89 12.01
C ASN A 630 10.05 -7.80 10.57
N TRP A 631 9.69 -6.60 10.14
CA TRP A 631 9.42 -6.28 8.73
C TRP A 631 10.63 -5.52 8.20
N SER A 632 11.64 -6.23 7.66
CA SER A 632 12.88 -5.62 7.19
C SER A 632 12.71 -4.93 5.83
N PHE A 633 13.54 -3.93 5.55
CA PHE A 633 13.45 -3.11 4.33
C PHE A 633 14.19 -3.77 3.15
N ASP A 634 13.89 -5.04 2.87
CA ASP A 634 14.48 -5.79 1.74
C ASP A 634 13.79 -5.55 0.39
N GLN A 635 12.73 -4.74 0.37
CA GLN A 635 12.05 -4.22 -0.82
C GLN A 635 12.27 -2.71 -1.00
N PRO A 636 12.12 -2.15 -2.22
CA PRO A 636 12.14 -0.70 -2.43
C PRO A 636 11.15 0.03 -1.54
N LEU A 637 11.57 1.17 -0.97
CA LEU A 637 10.74 1.97 -0.06
C LEU A 637 9.43 2.43 -0.73
N SER A 638 9.39 2.64 -2.04
CA SER A 638 8.16 2.94 -2.77
C SER A 638 7.15 1.78 -2.80
N THR A 639 7.62 0.53 -2.86
CA THR A 639 6.77 -0.67 -2.80
C THR A 639 6.19 -0.86 -1.40
N ILE A 640 7.03 -0.77 -0.37
CA ILE A 640 6.61 -0.85 1.05
C ILE A 640 5.62 0.27 1.39
N HIS A 641 5.91 1.50 0.95
CA HIS A 641 5.04 2.67 1.14
C HIS A 641 3.66 2.41 0.54
N ARG A 642 3.59 2.02 -0.75
CA ARG A 642 2.33 1.70 -1.43
C ARG A 642 1.54 0.61 -0.70
N ILE A 643 2.18 -0.50 -0.31
CA ILE A 643 1.50 -1.59 0.42
C ILE A 643 0.89 -1.08 1.74
N CYS A 644 1.60 -0.22 2.47
CA CYS A 644 1.10 0.35 3.72
C CYS A 644 -0.02 1.39 3.49
N GLY A 645 0.10 2.24 2.47
CA GLY A 645 -0.91 3.22 2.06
C GLY A 645 -2.21 2.54 1.60
N ASP A 646 -2.10 1.55 0.71
CA ASP A 646 -3.19 0.67 0.26
C ASP A 646 -3.93 0.06 1.46
N ARG A 647 -3.20 -0.48 2.45
CA ARG A 647 -3.78 -1.08 3.67
C ARG A 647 -4.48 -0.06 4.58
N VAL A 648 -3.93 1.15 4.73
CA VAL A 648 -4.57 2.24 5.49
C VAL A 648 -5.85 2.71 4.79
N LEU A 649 -5.81 2.92 3.47
CA LEU A 649 -6.97 3.31 2.67
C LEU A 649 -8.08 2.24 2.68
N GLN A 650 -7.73 0.96 2.59
CA GLN A 650 -8.69 -0.15 2.66
C GLN A 650 -9.32 -0.31 4.06
N ARG A 651 -8.60 0.05 5.13
CA ARG A 651 -9.10 0.04 6.52
C ARG A 651 -9.96 1.27 6.86
N GLY A 652 -9.77 2.39 6.16
CA GLY A 652 -10.59 3.60 6.28
C GLY A 652 -10.57 4.23 7.67
N GLU A 653 -11.74 4.58 8.22
CA GLU A 653 -11.84 5.17 9.57
C GLU A 653 -11.44 4.18 10.69
N ASN A 654 -11.42 2.86 10.43
CA ASN A 654 -11.11 1.82 11.42
C ASN A 654 -9.61 1.66 11.73
N HIS A 655 -8.75 2.60 11.32
CA HIS A 655 -7.32 2.62 11.66
C HIS A 655 -7.06 3.57 12.84
N GLN A 656 -6.38 3.08 13.88
CA GLN A 656 -6.24 3.73 15.21
C GLN A 656 -5.86 5.21 15.18
N SER A 657 -4.75 5.55 14.52
CA SER A 657 -4.07 6.85 14.68
C SER A 657 -3.76 7.55 13.35
N LEU A 658 -4.27 7.01 12.24
CA LEU A 658 -3.89 7.41 10.87
C LEU A 658 -5.09 7.14 9.95
N HIS A 659 -5.87 8.18 9.66
CA HIS A 659 -7.07 8.04 8.84
C HIS A 659 -6.74 8.25 7.36
N GLY A 660 -7.24 7.33 6.54
CA GLY A 660 -7.07 7.34 5.09
C GLY A 660 -7.93 8.38 4.38
N ASP A 661 -7.64 9.68 4.50
CA ASP A 661 -8.33 10.72 3.71
C ASP A 661 -7.97 10.59 2.20
N PRO A 662 -8.93 10.25 1.31
CA PRO A 662 -8.67 10.08 -0.12
C PRO A 662 -8.45 11.40 -0.88
N LEU A 663 -8.74 12.56 -0.26
CA LEU A 663 -8.59 13.90 -0.84
C LEU A 663 -7.30 14.60 -0.41
N ALA A 664 -6.80 14.30 0.79
CA ALA A 664 -5.59 14.91 1.34
C ALA A 664 -4.37 13.98 1.35
N LYS A 665 -4.57 12.64 1.32
CA LYS A 665 -3.52 11.60 1.38
C LYS A 665 -2.46 11.79 2.49
N SER A 666 -2.78 12.52 3.56
CA SER A 666 -1.83 12.92 4.60
C SER A 666 -1.26 11.76 5.43
N HIS A 667 -1.82 10.56 5.31
CA HIS A 667 -1.26 9.33 5.88
C HIS A 667 0.01 8.89 5.14
N GLU A 668 0.13 9.16 3.84
CA GLU A 668 1.26 8.76 3.01
C GLU A 668 2.56 9.42 3.47
N ASP A 669 2.54 10.74 3.71
CA ASP A 669 3.69 11.47 4.23
C ASP A 669 4.07 11.03 5.65
N VAL A 670 3.12 10.57 6.47
CA VAL A 670 3.42 10.00 7.80
C VAL A 670 4.04 8.61 7.67
N ILE A 671 3.53 7.74 6.79
CA ILE A 671 4.16 6.43 6.51
C ILE A 671 5.61 6.66 6.04
N TRP A 672 5.83 7.58 5.09
CA TRP A 672 7.17 8.01 4.68
C TRP A 672 8.02 8.58 5.84
N GLN A 673 7.43 9.35 6.77
CA GLN A 673 8.16 9.84 7.93
C GLN A 673 8.63 8.68 8.82
N PHE A 674 7.79 7.66 9.06
CA PHE A 674 8.21 6.48 9.82
C PHE A 674 9.28 5.66 9.08
N MET A 675 9.18 5.51 7.76
CA MET A 675 10.14 4.76 6.94
C MET A 675 11.50 5.47 6.81
N ASN A 676 11.51 6.77 6.54
CA ASN A 676 12.74 7.57 6.40
C ASN A 676 13.53 7.71 7.71
N ASN A 677 12.89 7.48 8.85
CA ASN A 677 13.53 7.46 10.17
C ASN A 677 13.71 6.03 10.71
N ALA A 678 13.37 4.98 9.95
CA ALA A 678 13.48 3.61 10.43
C ALA A 678 14.94 3.14 10.46
N GLU A 679 15.34 2.55 11.58
CA GLU A 679 16.64 1.95 11.80
C GLU A 679 16.49 0.42 11.72
N GLU A 680 17.21 -0.23 10.79
CA GLU A 680 17.21 -1.70 10.64
C GLU A 680 17.54 -2.39 11.97
N LEU A 681 17.02 -3.61 12.14
CA LEU A 681 17.24 -4.43 13.33
C LEU A 681 18.63 -5.08 13.27
N ALA A 682 19.51 -4.77 14.23
CA ALA A 682 20.79 -5.44 14.38
C ALA A 682 20.65 -6.73 15.20
N ASP A 683 21.49 -7.73 14.90
CA ASP A 683 21.41 -9.08 15.46
C ASP A 683 21.63 -9.12 17.00
N GLU A 684 22.24 -8.08 17.59
CA GLU A 684 22.51 -7.96 19.03
C GLU A 684 21.35 -7.34 19.85
N GLU A 685 20.37 -6.69 19.20
CA GLU A 685 19.32 -5.96 19.93
C GLU A 685 18.29 -6.89 20.58
N VAL A 686 17.98 -8.00 19.91
CA VAL A 686 16.97 -8.99 20.30
C VAL A 686 17.55 -10.39 20.37
N ASP A 687 16.90 -11.29 21.10
CA ASP A 687 17.41 -12.65 21.29
C ASP A 687 17.01 -13.56 20.12
N VAL A 688 15.93 -13.22 19.40
CA VAL A 688 15.45 -13.92 18.20
C VAL A 688 14.60 -12.98 17.33
N ALA A 689 14.78 -13.04 16.02
CA ALA A 689 13.99 -12.27 15.04
C ALA A 689 13.22 -13.18 14.06
N VAL A 690 11.92 -12.90 13.92
CA VAL A 690 10.99 -13.53 12.99
C VAL A 690 10.74 -12.55 11.83
N GLU A 691 11.35 -12.80 10.68
CA GLU A 691 11.08 -12.00 9.47
C GLU A 691 9.66 -12.28 8.96
N MET A 692 8.89 -11.21 8.87
CA MET A 692 7.52 -11.11 8.36
C MET A 692 7.56 -10.52 6.94
N ASP A 693 6.58 -10.84 6.09
CA ASP A 693 6.48 -10.21 4.76
C ASP A 693 5.68 -8.90 4.81
N TRP A 694 5.99 -7.99 3.89
CA TRP A 694 5.14 -6.83 3.58
C TRP A 694 3.93 -7.26 2.75
N GLU A 695 4.10 -8.19 1.81
CA GLU A 695 3.06 -8.58 0.84
C GLU A 695 2.03 -9.59 1.40
N GLU A 696 2.38 -10.32 2.47
CA GLU A 696 1.52 -11.35 3.10
C GLU A 696 0.14 -10.81 3.48
N THR A 697 -0.91 -11.65 3.32
CA THR A 697 -2.24 -11.35 3.85
C THR A 697 -2.23 -11.37 5.38
N LEU A 698 -3.30 -10.88 6.03
CA LEU A 698 -3.43 -10.98 7.49
C LEU A 698 -3.45 -12.46 7.93
N GLU A 699 -4.05 -13.33 7.12
CA GLU A 699 -4.06 -14.78 7.30
C GLU A 699 -2.64 -15.38 7.26
N ASP A 700 -1.85 -15.08 6.23
CA ASP A 700 -0.48 -15.59 6.09
C ASP A 700 0.43 -15.05 7.21
N ALA A 701 0.36 -13.75 7.49
CA ALA A 701 1.15 -13.09 8.52
C ALA A 701 0.81 -13.58 9.94
N LEU A 702 -0.46 -13.83 10.24
CA LEU A 702 -0.85 -14.48 11.50
C LEU A 702 -0.31 -15.91 11.57
N THR A 703 -0.47 -16.70 10.49
CA THR A 703 -0.01 -18.09 10.44
C THR A 703 1.50 -18.19 10.68
N ARG A 704 2.28 -17.29 10.08
CA ARG A 704 3.73 -17.13 10.31
C ARG A 704 4.05 -16.80 11.77
N ALA A 705 3.31 -15.88 12.38
CA ALA A 705 3.52 -15.51 13.78
C ALA A 705 3.09 -16.62 14.76
N VAL A 706 2.06 -17.40 14.41
CA VAL A 706 1.61 -18.59 15.16
C VAL A 706 2.66 -19.70 15.12
N ASP A 707 3.23 -20.02 13.94
CA ASP A 707 4.34 -20.99 13.83
C ASP A 707 5.53 -20.58 14.70
N ALA A 708 5.91 -19.29 14.64
CA ALA A 708 6.97 -18.76 15.50
C ALA A 708 6.65 -18.92 17.00
N CYS A 709 5.41 -18.66 17.44
CA CYS A 709 5.03 -18.87 18.84
C CYS A 709 5.07 -20.34 19.25
N VAL A 710 4.63 -21.26 18.39
CA VAL A 710 4.71 -22.72 18.64
C VAL A 710 6.18 -23.16 18.74
N ARG A 711 7.02 -22.77 17.77
CA ARG A 711 8.40 -23.25 17.62
C ARG A 711 9.40 -22.59 18.58
N ILE A 712 9.24 -21.31 18.90
CA ILE A 712 10.18 -20.53 19.72
C ILE A 712 9.75 -20.48 21.20
N LEU A 713 8.44 -20.42 21.47
CA LEU A 713 7.89 -20.28 22.82
C LEU A 713 7.31 -21.58 23.38
N GLY A 714 7.17 -22.63 22.54
CA GLY A 714 6.62 -23.93 22.95
C GLY A 714 5.10 -23.94 23.11
N MET A 715 4.39 -22.98 22.52
CA MET A 715 2.93 -22.93 22.61
C MET A 715 2.28 -24.14 21.92
N PRO A 716 1.15 -24.68 22.42
CA PRO A 716 0.39 -25.68 21.68
C PRO A 716 -0.10 -25.09 20.36
N ARG A 717 0.00 -25.85 19.26
CA ARG A 717 -0.46 -25.41 17.94
C ARG A 717 -1.99 -25.24 17.95
N PRO A 718 -2.54 -24.04 17.66
CA PRO A 718 -3.97 -23.87 17.53
C PRO A 718 -4.54 -24.66 16.34
N ASP A 719 -5.79 -25.07 16.45
CA ASP A 719 -6.58 -25.60 15.34
C ASP A 719 -7.00 -24.48 14.35
N GLN A 720 -7.35 -24.84 13.11
CA GLN A 720 -7.78 -23.87 12.09
C GLN A 720 -9.04 -23.08 12.51
N GLU A 721 -9.88 -23.65 13.39
CA GLU A 721 -11.06 -22.98 13.96
C GLU A 721 -10.65 -21.74 14.77
N LYS A 722 -9.80 -21.90 15.80
CA LYS A 722 -9.30 -20.79 16.62
C LYS A 722 -8.48 -19.78 15.82
N VAL A 723 -7.68 -20.22 14.84
CA VAL A 723 -6.94 -19.31 13.95
C VAL A 723 -7.92 -18.43 13.16
N GLY A 724 -9.02 -19.00 12.67
CA GLY A 724 -10.06 -18.25 11.99
C GLY A 724 -10.85 -17.30 12.90
N GLU A 725 -11.24 -17.74 14.10
CA GLU A 725 -11.88 -16.87 15.11
C GLU A 725 -10.99 -15.65 15.44
N ALA A 726 -9.68 -15.89 15.63
CA ALA A 726 -8.70 -14.84 15.85
C ALA A 726 -8.58 -13.87 14.65
N LEU A 727 -8.70 -14.36 13.41
CA LEU A 727 -8.73 -13.54 12.20
C LEU A 727 -10.02 -12.70 12.10
N ALA A 728 -11.17 -13.30 12.41
CA ALA A 728 -12.46 -12.60 12.44
C ALA A 728 -12.43 -11.46 13.47
N ILE A 729 -11.90 -11.71 14.67
CA ILE A 729 -11.71 -10.70 15.72
C ILE A 729 -10.70 -9.63 15.28
N ALA A 730 -9.55 -10.00 14.70
CA ALA A 730 -8.53 -9.06 14.25
C ALA A 730 -8.95 -8.17 13.06
N ARG A 731 -9.98 -8.61 12.30
CA ARG A 731 -10.67 -7.85 11.24
C ARG A 731 -11.77 -6.95 11.80
N GLY A 732 -12.59 -7.49 12.73
CA GLY A 732 -13.63 -6.77 13.45
C GLY A 732 -13.11 -5.77 14.49
N TYR A 733 -11.81 -5.76 14.78
CA TYR A 733 -11.17 -4.86 15.74
C TYR A 733 -11.25 -3.39 15.32
N ALA A 734 -12.34 -2.74 15.74
CA ALA A 734 -12.49 -1.30 15.82
C ALA A 734 -11.90 -0.80 17.16
N PRO A 735 -10.99 0.19 17.14
CA PRO A 735 -10.31 0.67 18.35
C PRO A 735 -11.18 1.59 19.23
N SER A 736 -10.68 1.92 20.42
CA SER A 736 -11.37 2.73 21.45
C SER A 736 -11.49 4.24 21.13
N THR A 737 -11.73 4.60 19.87
CA THR A 737 -11.90 5.98 19.41
C THR A 737 -13.31 6.52 19.70
N LYS A 738 -13.53 7.00 20.93
CA LYS A 738 -14.60 8.00 21.17
C LYS A 738 -14.31 9.22 20.30
N ALA A 739 -15.06 9.37 19.21
CA ALA A 739 -14.79 10.35 18.17
C ALA A 739 -15.06 11.78 18.65
N ASN A 740 -14.00 12.58 18.81
CA ASN A 740 -14.11 14.04 18.92
C ASN A 740 -14.53 14.62 17.55
N LYS A 741 -15.85 14.72 17.31
CA LYS A 741 -16.46 15.34 16.11
C LYS A 741 -16.20 16.85 15.95
N ALA A 742 -15.17 17.40 16.60
CA ALA A 742 -14.88 18.84 16.65
C ALA A 742 -13.71 19.28 15.75
N ASP A 743 -12.67 18.45 15.60
CA ASP A 743 -11.38 18.90 15.03
C ASP A 743 -11.23 18.69 13.51
N SER A 744 -12.12 17.91 12.87
CA SER A 744 -12.07 17.63 11.43
C SER A 744 -12.36 18.84 10.52
N ALA A 745 -12.72 20.00 11.09
CA ALA A 745 -13.15 21.18 10.35
C ALA A 745 -12.05 22.20 9.97
N LYS A 746 -10.77 21.95 10.31
CA LYS A 746 -9.67 22.93 10.12
C LYS A 746 -8.41 22.46 9.38
N ALA A 747 -8.48 21.33 8.66
CA ALA A 747 -7.45 20.99 7.68
C ALA A 747 -7.43 22.02 6.52
N LYS A 748 -6.42 22.88 6.46
CA LYS A 748 -6.21 23.78 5.30
C LYS A 748 -5.85 22.92 4.08
N LYS A 749 -6.77 22.79 3.12
CA LYS A 749 -6.51 22.15 1.82
C LYS A 749 -5.28 22.79 1.16
N GLN A 750 -4.17 22.07 1.09
CA GLN A 750 -2.99 22.48 0.32
C GLN A 750 -3.26 22.25 -1.17
N ALA A 751 -2.83 23.18 -2.02
CA ALA A 751 -3.03 23.09 -3.45
C ALA A 751 -2.02 22.11 -4.07
N VAL A 752 -2.53 21.10 -4.78
CA VAL A 752 -1.73 20.11 -5.53
C VAL A 752 -0.81 20.83 -6.52
N ARG A 753 0.49 20.49 -6.50
CA ARG A 753 1.49 21.13 -7.37
C ARG A 753 1.77 20.37 -8.66
N TYR A 754 1.66 19.04 -8.63
CA TYR A 754 1.87 18.15 -9.77
C TYR A 754 1.18 16.81 -9.54
N TYR A 755 1.10 15.99 -10.58
CA TYR A 755 0.81 14.57 -10.49
C TYR A 755 1.96 13.77 -11.08
N ALA A 756 2.36 12.69 -10.40
CA ALA A 756 3.48 11.86 -10.80
C ALA A 756 3.20 10.38 -10.55
N ILE A 757 3.95 9.53 -11.25
CA ILE A 757 4.00 8.09 -10.99
C ILE A 757 5.27 7.80 -10.17
N LEU A 758 5.11 7.33 -8.94
CA LEU A 758 6.20 6.87 -8.08
C LEU A 758 6.76 5.56 -8.63
N ALA A 759 8.08 5.50 -8.81
CA ALA A 759 8.77 4.33 -9.36
C ALA A 759 9.18 3.34 -8.26
N GLU A 760 8.83 2.07 -8.45
CA GLU A 760 9.24 0.93 -7.61
C GLU A 760 10.66 0.48 -8.01
N VAL A 761 11.66 1.33 -7.74
CA VAL A 761 13.07 1.10 -8.10
C VAL A 761 14.02 1.66 -7.04
N ASP A 762 15.07 0.91 -6.68
CA ASP A 762 16.24 1.45 -6.01
C ASP A 762 17.26 1.93 -7.05
N LEU A 763 17.42 3.25 -7.17
CA LEU A 763 18.40 3.85 -8.08
C LEU A 763 19.84 3.59 -7.65
N GLN A 764 20.13 3.36 -6.36
CA GLN A 764 21.50 3.11 -5.88
C GLN A 764 21.97 1.72 -6.25
N ASP A 765 21.13 0.70 -6.10
CA ASP A 765 21.42 -0.67 -6.52
C ASP A 765 21.52 -0.78 -8.05
N VAL A 766 20.48 -0.36 -8.77
CA VAL A 766 20.39 -0.54 -10.23
C VAL A 766 21.49 0.22 -10.97
N LEU A 767 21.69 1.50 -10.63
CA LEU A 767 22.73 2.30 -11.29
C LEU A 767 24.11 2.02 -10.72
N GLY A 768 24.23 1.64 -9.44
CA GLY A 768 25.49 1.23 -8.83
C GLY A 768 26.10 0.00 -9.51
N LYS A 769 25.26 -1.00 -9.87
CA LYS A 769 25.65 -2.14 -10.71
C LYS A 769 26.16 -1.66 -12.07
N ARG A 770 25.36 -0.87 -12.79
CA ARG A 770 25.72 -0.37 -14.13
C ARG A 770 27.00 0.45 -14.14
N PHE A 771 27.22 1.32 -13.15
CA PHE A 771 28.46 2.11 -13.04
C PHE A 771 29.68 1.29 -12.58
N ALA A 772 29.51 0.05 -12.09
CA ALA A 772 30.64 -0.84 -11.76
C ALA A 772 31.25 -1.52 -13.00
N GLU A 773 30.51 -1.61 -14.10
CA GLU A 773 30.91 -2.31 -15.33
C GLU A 773 32.06 -1.62 -16.10
N ALA A 774 32.68 -2.39 -17.00
CA ALA A 774 33.73 -1.90 -17.89
C ALA A 774 33.13 -1.08 -19.06
N GLY A 775 33.91 -0.14 -19.61
CA GLY A 775 33.51 0.69 -20.76
C GLY A 775 32.61 1.90 -20.43
N VAL A 776 32.17 2.06 -19.18
CA VAL A 776 31.31 3.18 -18.76
C VAL A 776 32.04 4.53 -18.83
N PRO A 777 31.42 5.62 -19.35
CA PRO A 777 32.04 6.93 -19.42
C PRO A 777 32.51 7.49 -18.06
N ARG A 778 33.74 8.01 -18.03
CA ARG A 778 34.42 8.46 -16.81
C ARG A 778 33.74 9.65 -16.14
N ASP A 779 33.19 10.56 -16.93
CA ASP A 779 32.46 11.75 -16.51
C ASP A 779 31.13 11.38 -15.83
N GLY A 780 30.35 10.47 -16.44
CA GLY A 780 29.12 9.94 -15.86
C GLY A 780 29.37 9.24 -14.53
N LYS A 781 30.43 8.41 -14.47
CA LYS A 781 30.85 7.73 -13.23
C LYS A 781 31.32 8.70 -12.15
N ALA A 782 32.06 9.75 -12.52
CA ALA A 782 32.47 10.79 -11.58
C ALA A 782 31.29 11.62 -11.05
N PHE A 783 30.28 11.90 -11.88
CA PHE A 783 29.07 12.59 -11.44
C PHE A 783 28.19 11.69 -10.55
N TRP A 784 28.08 10.40 -10.87
CA TRP A 784 27.40 9.40 -10.04
C TRP A 784 27.98 9.29 -8.62
N GLU A 785 29.29 9.06 -8.49
CA GLU A 785 29.92 8.94 -7.17
C GLU A 785 29.84 10.25 -6.37
N ASN A 786 29.81 11.42 -7.03
CA ASN A 786 29.57 12.71 -6.39
C ASN A 786 28.13 12.81 -5.84
N LEU A 787 27.11 12.43 -6.64
CA LEU A 787 25.71 12.38 -6.18
C LEU A 787 25.55 11.42 -4.99
N LYS A 788 26.23 10.27 -5.01
CA LYS A 788 26.24 9.28 -3.92
C LYS A 788 26.92 9.83 -2.66
N ALA A 789 28.13 10.37 -2.76
CA ALA A 789 28.88 10.93 -1.64
C ALA A 789 28.16 12.11 -0.96
N GLN A 790 27.47 12.95 -1.73
CA GLN A 790 26.68 14.07 -1.20
C GLN A 790 25.26 13.68 -0.75
N LYS A 791 24.85 12.40 -0.86
CA LYS A 791 23.47 11.93 -0.62
C LYS A 791 22.41 12.72 -1.43
N ARG A 792 22.73 13.01 -2.70
CA ARG A 792 21.95 13.81 -3.66
C ARG A 792 21.12 12.99 -4.65
N ILE A 793 21.14 11.66 -4.52
CA ILE A 793 20.30 10.73 -5.30
C ILE A 793 18.84 10.87 -4.83
N ALA A 794 17.88 10.84 -5.76
CA ALA A 794 16.47 11.07 -5.49
C ALA A 794 15.85 9.98 -4.59
N PRO A 795 15.35 10.31 -3.37
CA PRO A 795 14.84 9.32 -2.41
C PRO A 795 13.39 8.87 -2.70
N ARG A 796 12.62 9.67 -3.44
CA ARG A 796 11.33 9.30 -4.03
C ARG A 796 11.47 9.38 -5.57
N PRO A 797 12.04 8.37 -6.25
CA PRO A 797 12.15 8.37 -7.71
C PRO A 797 10.76 8.34 -8.34
N HIS A 798 10.46 9.30 -9.21
CA HIS A 798 9.13 9.45 -9.80
C HIS A 798 9.17 10.05 -11.20
N ILE A 799 8.12 9.79 -11.98
CA ILE A 799 7.88 10.36 -13.31
C ILE A 799 6.84 11.47 -13.18
N THR A 800 7.23 12.74 -13.32
CA THR A 800 6.27 13.85 -13.35
C THR A 800 5.46 13.80 -14.64
N LEU A 801 4.14 13.59 -14.55
CA LEU A 801 3.25 13.61 -15.70
C LEU A 801 2.92 15.05 -16.11
N VAL A 802 2.46 15.85 -15.14
CA VAL A 802 2.01 17.24 -15.34
C VAL A 802 2.19 18.04 -14.04
N HIS A 803 2.56 19.31 -14.16
CA HIS A 803 2.81 20.23 -13.04
C HIS A 803 2.01 21.53 -13.23
N GLN A 804 1.52 22.16 -12.17
CA GLN A 804 0.57 23.30 -12.21
C GLN A 804 1.04 24.48 -13.10
N LYS A 805 2.35 24.69 -13.22
CA LYS A 805 2.96 25.70 -14.12
C LYS A 805 2.76 25.44 -15.62
N ALA A 806 2.23 24.27 -16.00
CA ALA A 806 1.84 23.96 -17.37
C ALA A 806 0.36 24.30 -17.66
N LEU A 807 -0.40 24.77 -16.67
CA LEU A 807 -1.76 25.29 -16.88
C LEU A 807 -1.69 26.72 -17.46
N PRO A 808 -2.62 27.12 -18.35
CA PRO A 808 -3.76 26.33 -18.84
C PRO A 808 -3.43 25.32 -19.96
N GLY A 809 -2.22 25.32 -20.52
CA GLY A 809 -1.84 24.52 -21.69
C GLY A 809 -2.09 23.00 -21.54
N GLU A 810 -1.81 22.43 -20.36
CA GLU A 810 -1.97 20.99 -20.10
C GLU A 810 -3.24 20.64 -19.30
N THR A 811 -4.27 21.50 -19.29
CA THR A 811 -5.50 21.32 -18.48
C THR A 811 -6.17 19.95 -18.66
N ALA A 812 -6.25 19.44 -19.90
CA ALA A 812 -6.87 18.15 -20.17
C ALA A 812 -6.09 16.95 -19.58
N LEU A 813 -4.76 17.07 -19.44
CA LEU A 813 -3.93 16.07 -18.77
C LEU A 813 -4.00 16.24 -17.24
N TRP A 814 -4.02 17.48 -16.75
CA TRP A 814 -4.18 17.79 -15.33
C TRP A 814 -5.45 17.18 -14.74
N GLU A 815 -6.60 17.32 -15.42
CA GLU A 815 -7.86 16.75 -14.96
C GLU A 815 -7.89 15.20 -15.08
N ARG A 816 -7.28 14.60 -16.12
CA ARG A 816 -7.09 13.13 -16.18
C ARG A 816 -6.25 12.60 -15.02
N CYS A 817 -5.12 13.24 -14.71
CA CYS A 817 -4.27 12.84 -13.59
C CYS A 817 -4.95 13.05 -12.23
N LYS A 818 -5.72 14.13 -12.07
CA LYS A 818 -6.56 14.38 -10.89
C LYS A 818 -7.63 13.31 -10.69
N GLU A 819 -8.31 12.88 -11.75
CA GLU A 819 -9.26 11.77 -11.71
C GLU A 819 -8.62 10.41 -11.35
N LEU A 820 -7.35 10.22 -11.72
CA LEU A 820 -6.54 9.06 -11.37
C LEU A 820 -6.10 9.10 -9.90
N HIS A 821 -5.66 10.27 -9.41
CA HIS A 821 -5.21 10.50 -8.04
C HIS A 821 -6.32 10.24 -7.01
N LEU A 822 -7.56 10.59 -7.37
CA LEU A 822 -8.79 10.32 -6.60
C LEU A 822 -9.26 8.85 -6.69
N HIS A 823 -8.56 8.00 -7.43
CA HIS A 823 -8.82 6.58 -7.51
C HIS A 823 -8.19 5.86 -6.32
N SER A 824 -8.99 5.47 -5.32
CA SER A 824 -8.57 4.71 -4.12
C SER A 824 -8.30 3.21 -4.39
N ASN A 825 -7.75 2.93 -5.56
CA ASN A 825 -7.02 1.73 -5.96
C ASN A 825 -6.26 2.15 -7.23
N PRO A 826 -5.15 2.91 -7.10
CA PRO A 826 -4.46 3.50 -8.23
C PRO A 826 -3.86 2.40 -9.12
N PRO A 827 -3.96 2.51 -10.46
CA PRO A 827 -3.40 1.48 -11.32
C PRO A 827 -1.87 1.42 -11.24
N LEU A 828 -1.36 0.20 -11.35
CA LEU A 828 0.07 -0.07 -11.45
C LEU A 828 0.49 0.01 -12.93
N PHE A 829 1.36 0.96 -13.25
CA PHE A 829 2.01 1.12 -14.53
C PHE A 829 3.27 0.25 -14.60
N SER A 830 3.69 -0.10 -15.81
CA SER A 830 4.97 -0.74 -16.12
C SER A 830 5.67 0.10 -17.18
N PHE A 831 6.98 0.27 -17.05
CA PHE A 831 7.79 1.05 -17.97
C PHE A 831 9.27 0.63 -17.91
N ARG A 832 10.05 0.99 -18.93
CA ARG A 832 11.48 0.70 -18.95
C ARG A 832 12.28 1.98 -18.74
N LEU A 833 13.28 1.92 -17.87
CA LEU A 833 14.35 2.92 -17.80
C LEU A 833 15.37 2.56 -18.87
N SER A 834 15.39 3.28 -19.99
CA SER A 834 16.12 2.85 -21.19
C SER A 834 17.55 3.41 -21.28
N ASN A 835 17.76 4.66 -20.88
CA ASN A 835 19.07 5.31 -20.96
C ASN A 835 19.24 6.27 -19.77
N LEU A 836 20.40 6.26 -19.13
CA LEU A 836 20.88 7.41 -18.37
C LEU A 836 21.30 8.52 -19.32
N VAL A 837 20.98 9.75 -18.95
CA VAL A 837 21.46 10.98 -19.61
C VAL A 837 21.90 11.95 -18.52
N TRP A 838 23.06 12.56 -18.66
CA TRP A 838 23.59 13.54 -17.71
C TRP A 838 24.31 14.69 -18.39
N ASN A 839 24.40 15.80 -17.66
CA ASN A 839 25.41 16.84 -17.86
C ASN A 839 26.10 17.10 -16.51
N ASP A 840 26.84 18.20 -16.36
CA ASP A 840 27.53 18.50 -15.10
C ASP A 840 26.58 18.90 -13.94
N ARG A 841 25.30 19.18 -14.23
CA ARG A 841 24.30 19.72 -13.30
C ARG A 841 23.26 18.68 -12.83
N VAL A 842 22.84 17.78 -13.72
CA VAL A 842 21.72 16.84 -13.48
C VAL A 842 21.91 15.52 -14.23
N MET A 843 21.48 14.42 -13.61
CA MET A 843 21.36 13.09 -14.19
C MET A 843 19.90 12.63 -14.15
N ALA A 844 19.42 12.01 -15.23
CA ALA A 844 18.08 11.46 -15.34
C ALA A 844 18.09 10.11 -16.08
N ALA A 845 17.18 9.22 -15.69
CA ALA A 845 16.88 7.99 -16.43
C ALA A 845 15.68 8.25 -17.35
N THR A 846 15.85 8.03 -18.64
CA THR A 846 14.80 8.24 -19.65
C THR A 846 13.81 7.08 -19.66
N VAL A 847 12.53 7.41 -19.72
CA VAL A 847 11.46 6.41 -19.73
C VAL A 847 11.04 6.10 -21.17
N SER A 848 10.85 4.81 -21.44
CA SER A 848 10.19 4.25 -22.62
C SER A 848 9.14 3.22 -22.18
N ASP A 849 8.38 2.70 -23.14
CA ASP A 849 7.55 1.50 -22.98
C ASP A 849 6.50 1.60 -21.85
N PHE A 850 5.98 2.83 -21.62
CA PHE A 850 5.06 3.16 -20.53
C PHE A 850 3.64 2.67 -20.81
N ALA A 851 3.22 1.65 -20.05
CA ALA A 851 1.94 0.96 -20.18
C ALA A 851 1.34 0.63 -18.78
N ILE A 852 0.21 -0.07 -18.73
CA ILE A 852 -0.29 -0.69 -17.50
C ILE A 852 0.48 -2.00 -17.25
N SER A 853 0.80 -2.31 -15.99
CA SER A 853 1.36 -3.60 -15.60
C SER A 853 0.32 -4.72 -15.73
N THR A 854 0.74 -5.84 -16.32
CA THR A 854 -0.04 -7.07 -16.48
C THR A 854 -0.32 -7.81 -15.18
N ASP A 855 0.40 -7.49 -14.10
CA ASP A 855 0.58 -8.39 -12.97
C ASP A 855 -0.52 -8.23 -11.89
N GLY A 856 -1.48 -7.33 -12.12
CA GLY A 856 -2.68 -7.16 -11.33
C GLY A 856 -3.92 -7.71 -12.03
N SER A 857 -4.84 -8.33 -11.29
CA SER A 857 -6.06 -8.96 -11.84
C SER A 857 -7.15 -7.97 -12.33
N HIS A 858 -6.75 -6.77 -12.76
CA HIS A 858 -7.60 -5.62 -13.06
C HIS A 858 -7.05 -4.80 -14.24
N GLN A 859 -7.71 -4.89 -15.40
CA GLN A 859 -7.60 -3.83 -16.42
C GLN A 859 -8.28 -2.56 -15.87
N ASP A 860 -7.49 -1.57 -15.46
CA ASP A 860 -8.00 -0.27 -15.04
C ASP A 860 -8.26 0.63 -16.25
N ALA A 861 -9.51 1.01 -16.47
CA ALA A 861 -9.91 1.80 -17.62
C ALA A 861 -9.37 3.25 -17.57
N LYS A 862 -9.11 3.81 -16.38
CA LYS A 862 -8.53 5.17 -16.23
C LYS A 862 -7.02 5.15 -16.42
N GLY A 863 -6.36 4.09 -15.95
CA GLY A 863 -4.95 3.82 -16.28
C GLY A 863 -4.76 3.69 -17.80
N LEU A 864 -5.68 3.01 -18.48
CA LEU A 864 -5.66 2.85 -19.93
C LEU A 864 -5.94 4.16 -20.66
N ASP A 865 -6.93 4.93 -20.20
CA ASP A 865 -7.26 6.25 -20.74
C ASP A 865 -6.07 7.22 -20.65
N LEU A 866 -5.34 7.21 -19.52
CA LEU A 866 -4.14 8.02 -19.35
C LEU A 866 -3.06 7.65 -20.37
N VAL A 867 -2.75 6.35 -20.53
CA VAL A 867 -1.71 5.86 -21.44
C VAL A 867 -2.08 6.18 -22.90
N LEU A 868 -3.28 5.80 -23.33
CA LEU A 868 -3.75 6.01 -24.71
C LEU A 868 -3.90 7.50 -25.07
N LYS A 869 -4.17 8.37 -24.10
CA LYS A 869 -4.32 9.82 -24.29
C LYS A 869 -3.15 10.62 -23.71
N LEU A 870 -1.97 10.04 -23.56
CA LEU A 870 -0.77 10.79 -23.17
C LEU A 870 -0.19 11.51 -24.40
N PRO A 871 -0.09 12.86 -24.43
CA PRO A 871 0.41 13.58 -25.60
C PRO A 871 1.84 13.19 -25.98
N PHE A 872 2.19 13.24 -27.25
CA PHE A 872 3.52 12.86 -27.75
C PHE A 872 4.65 13.69 -27.12
N GLU A 873 4.41 14.96 -26.85
CA GLU A 873 5.31 15.87 -26.14
C GLU A 873 5.55 15.41 -24.69
N VAL A 874 4.52 14.84 -24.07
CA VAL A 874 4.59 14.30 -22.70
C VAL A 874 5.31 12.95 -22.69
N GLN A 875 5.04 12.06 -23.66
CA GLN A 875 5.77 10.80 -23.85
C GLN A 875 7.28 11.04 -24.05
N ASN A 876 7.64 12.03 -24.87
CA ASN A 876 9.04 12.36 -25.14
C ASN A 876 9.78 12.88 -23.90
N ARG A 877 9.11 13.63 -23.01
CA ARG A 877 9.74 14.14 -21.78
C ARG A 877 9.71 13.19 -20.57
N LEU A 878 9.11 12.00 -20.66
CA LEU A 878 9.05 11.08 -19.51
C LEU A 878 10.45 10.66 -19.07
N HIS A 879 10.75 10.89 -17.79
CA HIS A 879 12.02 10.58 -17.15
C HIS A 879 11.83 10.42 -15.64
N VAL A 880 12.76 9.73 -15.00
CA VAL A 880 13.00 9.78 -13.55
C VAL A 880 14.24 10.63 -13.32
N THR A 881 14.16 11.68 -12.50
CA THR A 881 15.37 12.42 -12.09
C THR A 881 16.17 11.54 -11.13
N VAL A 882 17.44 11.26 -11.46
CA VAL A 882 18.33 10.44 -10.63
C VAL A 882 18.96 11.28 -9.53
N GLY A 883 19.38 12.50 -9.85
CA GLY A 883 19.92 13.45 -8.89
C GLY A 883 20.41 14.72 -9.56
N THR A 884 20.61 15.78 -8.77
CA THR A 884 21.16 17.06 -9.24
C THR A 884 22.28 17.53 -8.32
N ARG A 885 23.22 18.30 -8.86
CA ARG A 885 24.21 19.06 -8.09
C ARG A 885 23.48 19.97 -7.08
N ASP A 886 24.12 20.32 -5.97
CA ASP A 886 23.55 21.30 -5.05
C ASP A 886 23.17 22.63 -5.75
N GLY A 887 22.09 23.25 -5.29
CA GLY A 887 21.47 24.43 -5.90
C GLY A 887 20.71 24.18 -7.22
N VAL A 888 20.87 23.04 -7.90
CA VAL A 888 20.23 22.77 -9.20
C VAL A 888 18.81 22.18 -9.01
N PRO A 889 17.75 22.81 -9.58
CA PRO A 889 16.38 22.31 -9.47
C PRO A 889 16.12 21.09 -10.36
N PRO A 890 15.40 20.05 -9.89
CA PRO A 890 15.10 18.84 -10.68
C PRO A 890 14.45 19.06 -12.05
N VAL A 891 13.74 20.19 -12.24
CA VAL A 891 13.09 20.52 -13.52
C VAL A 891 14.06 20.63 -14.70
N GLU A 892 15.35 20.82 -14.47
CA GLU A 892 16.37 20.80 -15.54
C GLU A 892 16.50 19.41 -16.21
N ALA A 893 16.16 18.32 -15.51
CA ALA A 893 16.12 16.98 -16.08
C ALA A 893 15.14 16.88 -17.27
N LYS A 894 14.00 17.58 -17.21
CA LYS A 894 13.03 17.66 -18.32
C LYS A 894 13.72 18.17 -19.59
N ALA A 895 14.40 19.32 -19.51
CA ALA A 895 15.03 19.96 -20.65
C ALA A 895 16.21 19.14 -21.21
N LEU A 896 16.99 18.49 -20.34
CA LEU A 896 18.04 17.55 -20.72
C LEU A 896 17.49 16.36 -21.52
N VAL A 897 16.39 15.74 -21.07
CA VAL A 897 15.78 14.61 -21.78
C VAL A 897 15.05 15.03 -23.06
N GLU A 898 14.33 16.15 -23.04
CA GLU A 898 13.65 16.69 -24.23
C GLU A 898 14.62 17.11 -25.34
N SER A 899 15.84 17.53 -25.00
CA SER A 899 16.89 17.82 -25.97
C SER A 899 17.59 16.56 -26.46
N TRP A 900 18.00 15.65 -25.56
CA TRP A 900 18.66 14.40 -25.94
C TRP A 900 17.77 13.46 -26.78
N LYS A 901 16.46 13.38 -26.52
CA LYS A 901 15.55 12.60 -27.41
C LYS A 901 15.38 13.23 -28.80
N LYS A 902 15.62 14.54 -28.97
CA LYS A 902 15.61 15.22 -30.29
C LYS A 902 16.94 15.08 -31.04
N ASN A 903 18.06 15.08 -30.31
CA ASN A 903 19.38 14.81 -30.85
C ASN A 903 20.20 14.03 -29.82
N LYS A 904 20.50 12.75 -30.10
CA LYS A 904 21.29 11.88 -29.22
C LYS A 904 22.75 12.32 -29.07
N HIS A 905 23.25 13.21 -29.92
CA HIS A 905 24.63 13.68 -29.95
C HIS A 905 24.70 15.19 -29.67
N ILE A 906 24.57 15.56 -28.40
CA ILE A 906 24.70 16.95 -27.90
C ILE A 906 26.04 17.10 -27.18
N SER A 907 26.80 18.13 -27.54
CA SER A 907 28.07 18.45 -26.87
C SER A 907 27.85 18.79 -25.39
N GLY A 908 28.63 18.18 -24.51
CA GLY A 908 28.50 18.34 -23.05
C GLY A 908 27.37 17.52 -22.40
N VAL A 909 26.69 16.64 -23.15
CA VAL A 909 25.71 15.68 -22.62
C VAL A 909 26.24 14.27 -22.80
N GLY A 910 26.43 13.56 -21.68
CA GLY A 910 26.75 12.14 -21.68
C GLY A 910 25.48 11.27 -21.62
N SER A 911 25.56 10.05 -22.15
CA SER A 911 24.48 9.07 -22.04
C SER A 911 25.02 7.64 -21.98
N LEU A 912 24.26 6.74 -21.37
CA LEU A 912 24.59 5.33 -21.18
C LEU A 912 23.30 4.49 -21.23
N GLU A 913 23.26 3.47 -22.08
CA GLU A 913 22.10 2.58 -22.20
C GLU A 913 21.94 1.69 -20.94
N LEU A 914 20.69 1.41 -20.58
CA LEU A 914 20.28 0.60 -19.43
C LEU A 914 19.60 -0.68 -19.94
N ASP A 915 20.33 -1.79 -19.85
CA ASP A 915 19.86 -3.08 -20.37
C ASP A 915 18.69 -3.63 -19.54
N ASN A 916 17.51 -3.73 -20.16
CA ASN A 916 16.33 -4.41 -19.65
C ASN A 916 15.83 -3.98 -18.24
N VAL A 917 16.11 -2.74 -17.81
CA VAL A 917 15.65 -2.20 -16.52
C VAL A 917 14.15 -1.86 -16.56
N TRP A 918 13.32 -2.89 -16.37
CA TRP A 918 11.87 -2.76 -16.20
C TRP A 918 11.51 -2.36 -14.77
N VAL A 919 10.61 -1.39 -14.64
CA VAL A 919 10.20 -0.76 -13.39
C VAL A 919 8.69 -0.58 -13.38
N LYS A 920 8.07 -0.78 -12.21
CA LYS A 920 6.65 -0.54 -12.00
C LYS A 920 6.42 0.79 -11.29
N GLY A 921 5.19 1.29 -11.27
CA GLY A 921 4.87 2.47 -10.49
C GLY A 921 3.39 2.78 -10.40
N SER A 922 2.97 3.58 -9.42
CA SER A 922 1.58 3.99 -9.21
C SER A 922 1.49 5.50 -8.94
N ASP A 923 0.29 6.07 -8.84
CA ASP A 923 0.10 7.46 -8.41
C ASP A 923 0.88 7.72 -7.11
N ASP A 924 1.74 8.74 -7.10
CA ASP A 924 2.72 8.94 -6.03
C ASP A 924 2.13 9.37 -4.67
N GLY A 925 0.83 9.68 -4.65
CA GLY A 925 0.13 10.25 -3.50
C GLY A 925 0.61 11.64 -3.07
N SER A 926 1.70 12.17 -3.66
CA SER A 926 2.54 13.23 -3.10
C SER A 926 2.46 14.56 -3.86
N GLY A 927 1.37 14.79 -4.59
CA GLY A 927 1.03 16.09 -5.17
C GLY A 927 0.96 17.24 -4.14
N VAL A 928 0.87 16.91 -2.85
CA VAL A 928 1.19 17.76 -1.69
C VAL A 928 2.61 17.44 -1.22
N VAL A 929 3.49 18.44 -1.23
CA VAL A 929 4.84 18.36 -0.65
C VAL A 929 4.99 19.51 0.37
N PRO A 930 5.58 19.29 1.56
CA PRO A 930 5.91 20.36 2.49
C PRO A 930 6.69 21.49 1.81
N ALA A 931 6.39 22.74 2.16
CA ALA A 931 7.08 23.89 1.57
C ALA A 931 8.57 23.87 1.94
N PRO A 932 9.49 24.20 1.00
CA PRO A 932 10.88 24.45 1.36
C PRO A 932 10.93 25.60 2.38
N ALA A 933 11.74 25.43 3.43
CA ALA A 933 11.67 26.18 4.69
C ALA A 933 11.31 27.67 4.55
N GLY A 934 10.05 28.02 4.85
CA GLY A 934 9.52 29.37 4.68
C GLY A 934 8.29 29.63 5.55
N GLU A 935 8.49 30.44 6.60
CA GLU A 935 7.49 31.12 7.44
C GLU A 935 6.41 30.24 8.10
N ALA A 936 6.64 29.90 9.38
CA ALA A 936 5.68 29.23 10.26
C ALA A 936 4.56 30.17 10.76
N PRO A 937 3.38 29.64 11.12
CA PRO A 937 2.33 30.40 11.81
C PRO A 937 2.73 30.77 13.25
N GLU A 938 2.09 31.80 13.81
CA GLU A 938 2.37 32.31 15.15
C GLU A 938 1.97 31.32 16.27
N PRO A 939 2.76 31.20 17.35
CA PRO A 939 2.39 30.45 18.54
C PRO A 939 1.36 31.20 19.41
N ALA A 940 0.69 30.47 20.30
CA ALA A 940 -0.18 31.04 21.33
C ALA A 940 0.64 31.78 22.43
N PRO A 941 0.04 32.75 23.16
CA PRO A 941 0.71 33.43 24.26
C PRO A 941 1.04 32.45 25.40
N ILE A 942 2.29 32.47 25.84
CA ILE A 942 2.84 31.64 26.91
C ILE A 942 2.30 32.12 28.28
N THR A 943 2.08 31.19 29.19
CA THR A 943 1.64 31.45 30.58
C THR A 943 2.78 31.35 31.59
N ASP A 944 2.68 32.04 32.72
CA ASP A 944 3.78 32.14 33.71
C ASP A 944 4.21 30.79 34.31
N GLN A 945 3.38 29.73 34.21
CA GLN A 945 3.75 28.37 34.61
C GLN A 945 4.67 27.66 33.60
N GLU A 946 4.66 28.06 32.32
CA GLU A 946 5.44 27.41 31.26
C GLU A 946 6.90 27.92 31.20
N VAL A 947 7.17 29.10 31.77
CA VAL A 947 8.50 29.71 31.86
C VAL A 947 9.51 28.82 32.60
N GLY A 948 9.04 27.90 33.45
CA GLY A 948 9.87 26.96 34.22
C GLY A 948 10.26 25.66 33.51
N GLU A 949 9.69 25.29 32.35
CA GLU A 949 9.99 24.02 31.66
C GLU A 949 10.94 24.14 30.45
N TYR A 950 11.35 25.35 30.04
CA TYR A 950 12.19 25.54 28.84
C TYR A 950 13.68 25.23 29.07
N ARG A 951 14.31 24.57 28.09
CA ARG A 951 15.75 24.31 28.10
C ARG A 951 16.50 25.58 27.74
N GLU A 952 17.74 25.73 28.24
CA GLU A 952 18.59 26.88 27.91
C GLU A 952 18.79 27.08 26.41
N GLN A 953 18.88 26.00 25.64
CA GLN A 953 19.03 26.04 24.18
C GLN A 953 17.81 26.63 23.45
N ASP A 954 16.62 26.59 24.05
CA ASP A 954 15.39 27.14 23.46
C ASP A 954 15.26 28.65 23.66
N ARG A 955 16.06 29.25 24.57
CA ARG A 955 16.09 30.70 24.82
C ARG A 955 16.94 31.48 23.81
N PHE A 956 17.71 30.79 22.96
CA PHE A 956 18.67 31.41 22.05
C PHE A 956 18.27 31.31 20.58
N LEU A 957 18.49 32.38 19.80
CA LEU A 957 18.30 32.36 18.35
C LEU A 957 19.15 31.24 17.70
N PRO A 958 18.68 30.54 16.64
CA PRO A 958 19.45 29.45 16.03
C PRO A 958 20.85 29.90 15.53
N ILE A 959 21.90 29.30 16.10
CA ILE A 959 23.32 29.62 15.85
C ILE A 959 23.71 29.65 14.36
N ALA A 960 23.06 28.82 13.52
CA ALA A 960 23.26 28.83 12.07
C ALA A 960 22.81 30.14 11.40
N ASN A 961 21.73 30.78 11.88
CA ASN A 961 21.29 32.08 11.39
C ASN A 961 22.21 33.20 11.86
N VAL A 962 22.61 33.18 13.14
CA VAL A 962 23.58 34.14 13.71
C VAL A 962 24.91 34.06 12.94
N SER A 963 25.47 32.85 12.79
CA SER A 963 26.71 32.62 12.04
C SER A 963 26.60 33.06 10.56
N ARG A 964 25.43 32.97 9.93
CA ARG A 964 25.20 33.42 8.55
C ARG A 964 25.15 34.94 8.45
N ILE A 965 24.51 35.61 9.40
CA ILE A 965 24.43 37.08 9.46
C ILE A 965 25.82 37.67 9.75
N MET A 966 26.51 37.18 10.78
CA MET A 966 27.88 37.61 11.08
C MET A 966 28.83 37.37 9.90
N LYS A 967 28.70 36.23 9.21
CA LYS A 967 29.54 35.91 8.04
C LYS A 967 29.23 36.79 6.81
N ALA A 968 28.05 37.39 6.72
CA ALA A 968 27.73 38.38 5.70
C ALA A 968 28.20 39.81 6.06
N ALA A 969 28.47 40.08 7.34
CA ALA A 969 28.99 41.37 7.83
C ALA A 969 30.54 41.47 7.77
N VAL A 970 31.24 40.39 7.43
CA VAL A 970 32.71 40.33 7.32
C VAL A 970 33.13 39.82 5.93
N PRO A 971 34.38 40.05 5.48
CA PRO A 971 34.86 39.54 4.20
C PRO A 971 34.70 38.02 4.02
N GLY A 972 34.52 37.58 2.76
CA GLY A 972 34.32 36.17 2.40
C GLY A 972 35.44 35.24 2.87
N THR A 973 36.66 35.74 3.03
CA THR A 973 37.84 35.00 3.53
C THR A 973 37.94 34.94 5.06
N ALA A 974 37.33 35.88 5.81
CA ALA A 974 37.50 36.00 7.25
C ALA A 974 36.84 34.82 8.01
N LYS A 975 37.60 34.12 8.87
CA LYS A 975 37.06 33.09 9.75
C LYS A 975 36.50 33.73 11.02
N ILE A 976 35.32 33.29 11.44
CA ILE A 976 34.69 33.67 12.71
C ILE A 976 34.77 32.43 13.62
N SER A 977 35.28 32.59 14.83
CA SER A 977 35.42 31.51 15.81
C SER A 977 34.04 30.98 16.26
N LYS A 978 34.02 29.91 17.07
CA LYS A 978 32.75 29.34 17.58
C LYS A 978 32.20 30.24 18.69
N GLU A 979 33.08 30.62 19.61
CA GLU A 979 32.87 31.42 20.82
C GLU A 979 32.32 32.81 20.46
N ALA A 980 32.85 33.44 19.41
CA ALA A 980 32.37 34.73 18.93
C ALA A 980 30.92 34.66 18.40
N LYS A 981 30.47 33.50 17.89
CA LYS A 981 29.09 33.32 17.41
C LYS A 981 28.13 33.02 18.55
N GLU A 982 28.58 32.28 19.56
CA GLU A 982 27.81 31.96 20.77
C GLU A 982 27.60 33.24 21.61
N CYS A 983 28.65 34.04 21.83
CA CYS A 983 28.54 35.36 22.47
C CYS A 983 27.56 36.32 21.74
N VAL A 984 27.61 36.38 20.40
CA VAL A 984 26.65 37.21 19.63
C VAL A 984 25.24 36.60 19.60
N GLN A 985 25.12 35.27 19.68
CA GLN A 985 23.83 34.58 19.82
C GLN A 985 23.17 34.92 21.16
N GLU A 986 23.92 34.92 22.25
CA GLU A 986 23.48 35.31 23.60
C GLU A 986 23.03 36.78 23.60
N CYS A 987 23.95 37.71 23.30
CA CYS A 987 23.69 39.15 23.34
C CYS A 987 22.47 39.59 22.48
N VAL A 988 22.28 39.02 21.29
CA VAL A 988 21.15 39.38 20.41
C VAL A 988 19.83 38.78 20.92
N SER A 989 19.86 37.61 21.56
CA SER A 989 18.65 37.00 22.16
C SER A 989 18.19 37.77 23.39
N GLU A 990 19.13 38.22 24.22
CA GLU A 990 18.88 39.11 25.37
C GLU A 990 18.36 40.48 24.93
N PHE A 991 18.99 41.12 23.93
CA PHE A 991 18.53 42.40 23.39
C PHE A 991 17.08 42.36 22.90
N ILE A 992 16.69 41.31 22.15
CA ILE A 992 15.30 41.14 21.70
C ILE A 992 14.35 40.99 22.89
N SER A 993 14.75 40.24 23.92
CA SER A 993 13.96 40.03 25.14
C SER A 993 13.74 41.35 25.89
N PHE A 994 14.74 42.24 25.91
CA PHE A 994 14.66 43.54 26.55
C PHE A 994 13.71 44.51 25.81
N ILE A 995 13.88 44.68 24.48
CA ILE A 995 12.98 45.52 23.66
C ILE A 995 11.52 45.01 23.71
N THR A 996 11.32 43.69 23.69
CA THR A 996 9.96 43.12 23.71
C THR A 996 9.29 43.18 25.08
N SER A 997 10.05 43.24 26.18
CA SER A 997 9.50 43.42 27.54
C SER A 997 8.91 44.83 27.72
N GLU A 998 9.64 45.88 27.37
CA GLU A 998 9.13 47.27 27.37
C GLU A 998 7.89 47.45 26.47
N ALA A 999 7.93 46.86 25.28
CA ALA A 999 6.80 46.89 24.36
C ALA A 999 5.59 46.09 24.89
N ALA A 1000 5.82 45.04 25.69
CA ALA A 1000 4.77 44.30 26.38
C ALA A 1000 4.19 45.12 27.56
N GLU A 1001 5.02 45.79 28.35
CA GLU A 1001 4.58 46.60 29.49
C GLU A 1001 3.70 47.76 29.04
N LYS A 1002 4.13 48.54 28.03
CA LYS A 1002 3.27 49.57 27.43
C LYS A 1002 1.95 49.00 26.91
N CYS A 1003 2.00 47.85 26.24
CA CYS A 1003 0.81 47.17 25.73
C CYS A 1003 -0.17 46.79 26.86
N GLN A 1004 0.35 46.31 28.00
CA GLN A 1004 -0.41 46.04 29.21
C GLN A 1004 -0.97 47.31 29.88
N MET A 1005 -0.21 48.40 29.96
CA MET A 1005 -0.67 49.71 30.46
C MET A 1005 -1.87 50.22 29.66
N GLU A 1006 -1.83 50.10 28.33
CA GLU A 1006 -2.96 50.40 27.43
C GLU A 1006 -4.07 49.33 27.44
N LYS A 1007 -3.97 48.31 28.31
CA LYS A 1007 -4.91 47.18 28.46
C LYS A 1007 -5.10 46.35 27.18
N ARG A 1008 -4.10 46.40 26.28
CA ARG A 1008 -4.01 45.59 25.07
C ARG A 1008 -3.30 44.26 25.38
N LYS A 1009 -3.58 43.23 24.59
CA LYS A 1009 -2.98 41.88 24.70
C LYS A 1009 -2.15 41.49 23.48
N THR A 1010 -1.80 42.47 22.64
CA THR A 1010 -1.15 42.24 21.34
C THR A 1010 -0.23 43.42 21.07
N ILE A 1011 1.08 43.15 21.08
CA ILE A 1011 2.13 44.14 20.86
C ILE A 1011 2.07 44.59 19.40
N GLY A 1012 1.87 45.88 19.17
CA GLY A 1012 1.87 46.50 17.86
C GLY A 1012 3.25 47.03 17.45
N GLY A 1013 3.40 47.39 16.18
CA GLY A 1013 4.63 48.01 15.69
C GLY A 1013 4.98 49.33 16.42
N GLU A 1014 3.97 50.09 16.86
CA GLU A 1014 4.15 51.33 17.63
C GLU A 1014 4.65 51.09 19.07
N ASP A 1015 4.45 49.89 19.62
CA ASP A 1015 4.93 49.52 20.96
C ASP A 1015 6.40 49.14 20.92
N ILE A 1016 6.83 48.42 19.88
CA ILE A 1016 8.24 48.15 19.60
C ILE A 1016 8.98 49.46 19.31
N LEU A 1017 8.37 50.39 18.58
CA LEU A 1017 8.93 51.73 18.35
C LEU A 1017 9.06 52.53 19.65
N TYR A 1018 8.11 52.40 20.57
CA TYR A 1018 8.19 53.00 21.90
C TYR A 1018 9.29 52.36 22.76
N GLY A 1019 9.39 51.03 22.82
CA GLY A 1019 10.44 50.35 23.58
C GLY A 1019 11.84 50.70 23.06
N MET A 1020 12.01 50.79 21.74
CA MET A 1020 13.25 51.28 21.11
C MET A 1020 13.57 52.73 21.47
N VAL A 1021 12.58 53.62 21.66
CA VAL A 1021 12.83 55.01 22.10
C VAL A 1021 13.15 55.05 23.60
N THR A 1022 12.34 54.41 24.44
CA THR A 1022 12.46 54.41 25.91
C THR A 1022 13.80 53.85 26.38
N LEU A 1023 14.37 52.90 25.64
CA LEU A 1023 15.65 52.27 25.94
C LEU A 1023 16.86 52.95 25.24
N GLY A 1024 16.73 54.15 24.68
CA GLY A 1024 17.85 54.93 24.12
C GLY A 1024 18.32 54.51 22.73
N PHE A 1025 17.43 53.93 21.90
CA PHE A 1025 17.68 53.53 20.51
C PHE A 1025 16.83 54.34 19.51
N GLU A 1026 16.58 55.63 19.79
CA GLU A 1026 15.74 56.54 18.98
C GLU A 1026 16.25 56.65 17.54
N ASN A 1027 17.58 56.69 17.39
CA ASN A 1027 18.30 56.68 16.10
C ASN A 1027 17.96 55.46 15.21
N TYR A 1028 17.55 54.36 15.84
CA TYR A 1028 17.04 53.18 15.15
C TYR A 1028 15.53 53.31 14.95
N ALA A 1029 14.76 53.70 15.98
CA ALA A 1029 13.31 53.85 15.94
C ALA A 1029 12.81 54.70 14.74
N GLU A 1030 13.46 55.81 14.39
CA GLU A 1030 13.11 56.60 13.20
C GLU A 1030 13.25 55.82 11.88
N THR A 1031 14.28 54.99 11.76
CA THR A 1031 14.46 54.10 10.60
C THR A 1031 13.33 53.06 10.53
N LEU A 1032 12.86 52.60 11.69
CA LEU A 1032 11.85 51.56 11.82
C LEU A 1032 10.41 52.09 11.57
N LYS A 1033 10.11 53.35 11.92
CA LYS A 1033 8.84 54.04 11.56
C LYS A 1033 8.58 53.99 10.06
N ILE A 1034 9.61 54.28 9.25
CA ILE A 1034 9.55 54.25 7.78
C ILE A 1034 9.25 52.83 7.25
N HIS A 1035 9.78 51.79 7.89
CA HIS A 1035 9.48 50.40 7.51
C HIS A 1035 8.07 49.97 7.91
N LEU A 1036 7.58 50.38 9.08
CA LEU A 1036 6.21 50.09 9.52
C LEU A 1036 5.16 50.73 8.60
N ALA A 1037 5.40 51.96 8.13
CA ALA A 1037 4.54 52.62 7.14
C ALA A 1037 4.47 51.86 5.80
N LYS A 1038 5.62 51.43 5.26
CA LYS A 1038 5.68 50.64 4.01
C LYS A 1038 5.01 49.27 4.15
N LEU A 1039 5.13 48.63 5.32
CA LEU A 1039 4.47 47.36 5.59
C LEU A 1039 2.94 47.48 5.52
N ARG A 1040 2.37 48.54 6.12
CA ARG A 1040 0.92 48.81 6.08
C ARG A 1040 0.42 49.03 4.65
N GLN A 1041 1.13 49.83 3.85
CA GLN A 1041 0.78 50.09 2.44
C GLN A 1041 0.71 48.81 1.59
N HIS A 1042 1.61 47.85 1.81
CA HIS A 1042 1.59 46.58 1.10
C HIS A 1042 0.41 45.67 1.45
N GLN A 1043 -0.25 45.86 2.59
CA GLN A 1043 -1.41 45.05 3.01
C GLN A 1043 -2.73 45.55 2.41
N THR A 1044 -2.88 46.86 2.17
CA THR A 1044 -4.11 47.44 1.60
C THR A 1044 -4.36 47.12 0.13
N SER A 1045 -3.31 46.88 -0.66
CA SER A 1045 -3.42 46.75 -2.13
C SER A 1045 -3.97 45.41 -2.65
N ALA A 1046 -4.35 44.48 -1.76
CA ALA A 1046 -4.70 43.11 -2.12
C ALA A 1046 -6.22 42.79 -2.10
N GLY A 1047 -7.09 43.77 -1.87
CA GLY A 1047 -8.47 43.53 -1.40
C GLY A 1047 -9.63 43.74 -2.39
N ASN A 1048 -9.42 44.29 -3.60
CA ASN A 1048 -10.48 45.07 -4.27
C ASN A 1048 -11.13 44.50 -5.55
N ASP A 1049 -10.84 43.26 -5.96
CA ASP A 1049 -11.42 42.64 -7.17
C ASP A 1049 -12.42 41.52 -6.84
N LYS A 1050 -13.72 41.87 -6.77
CA LYS A 1050 -14.86 40.97 -6.94
C LYS A 1050 -16.09 41.75 -7.46
N PRO A 1051 -16.80 41.28 -8.52
CA PRO A 1051 -18.00 41.94 -9.01
C PRO A 1051 -19.18 41.76 -8.06
N ARG A 1052 -20.05 42.77 -7.97
CA ARG A 1052 -21.31 42.75 -7.21
C ARG A 1052 -22.44 42.26 -8.12
N GLY A 1053 -23.08 41.16 -7.74
CA GLY A 1053 -24.49 40.92 -8.03
C GLY A 1053 -25.30 41.31 -6.79
N GLY A 1054 -26.43 41.99 -6.97
CA GLY A 1054 -27.26 42.43 -5.85
C GLY A 1054 -28.73 42.49 -6.22
N GLU A 1055 -29.54 41.76 -5.47
CA GLU A 1055 -30.99 41.96 -5.40
C GLU A 1055 -31.29 42.84 -4.18
N ALA A 1056 -32.22 43.78 -4.33
CA ALA A 1056 -32.66 44.66 -3.27
C ALA A 1056 -34.19 44.66 -3.21
N SER A 1057 -34.74 44.47 -2.02
CA SER A 1057 -36.14 44.76 -1.74
C SER A 1057 -36.23 45.54 -0.43
N GLY A 1058 -36.91 46.68 -0.48
CA GLY A 1058 -37.27 47.51 0.65
C GLY A 1058 -38.69 47.99 0.45
N ASN A 1059 -39.53 47.85 1.47
CA ASN A 1059 -40.93 48.29 1.40
C ASN A 1059 -41.02 49.82 1.51
N ALA A 1060 -41.75 50.47 0.59
CA ALA A 1060 -42.92 51.29 0.95
C ALA A 1060 -43.64 51.85 -0.29
N THR A 1061 -44.95 51.57 -0.35
CA THR A 1061 -46.06 52.36 -0.93
C THR A 1061 -45.78 53.73 -1.56
N ALA A 1062 -46.20 53.92 -2.83
CA ALA A 1062 -47.09 55.03 -3.24
C ALA A 1062 -47.67 54.83 -4.66
N THR A 1063 -48.82 55.45 -4.89
CA THR A 1063 -49.54 55.76 -6.14
C THR A 1063 -48.75 56.75 -7.04
N GLU A 1064 -49.06 57.03 -8.32
CA GLU A 1064 -50.01 56.53 -9.34
C GLU A 1064 -49.52 56.98 -10.76
N ASP A 1065 -50.15 56.46 -11.82
CA ASP A 1065 -50.28 57.00 -13.19
C ASP A 1065 -49.12 57.80 -13.86
N GLN A 1066 -48.41 57.18 -14.82
CA GLN A 1066 -48.72 57.27 -16.26
C GLN A 1066 -47.89 56.29 -17.12
#